data_AF-A0A1G8SJX2-F1
#
_entry.id   AF-A0A1G8SJX2-F1
#
_cell.length_a   1.000
_cell.length_b   1.000
_cell.length_c   1.000
_cell.angle_alpha   90.00
_cell.angle_beta   90.00
_cell.angle_gamma   90.00
#
_symmetry.space_group_name_H-M   'P 1'
#
loop_
_entity.id
_entity.type
_entity.pdbx_description
1 polymer ?
#
loop_
_entity_poly.entity_id
_entity_poly.type
_entity_poly.pdbx_seq_one_letter_code
_entity_poly.pdbx_strand_id
1 'polypeptide(L)'
;MKALRRLTVRATFPPELTKLAAIVSNLRWSWHPDSLDLMESVDPELWASCGHDPGRMLGEVSPARLAALARDRKFLRRLEDVADDLDDYLSQPRWYQNEQAAEVGGAGRPCALPASIGYFSPEFGITEVLPQYSGGLGILAGDHLKAASDLGVPIIGVGLLYRSGYFSQSLSRDGWQLERYPSLDPQGLPIKPLLDGDAPARITVPLSEGRKLYAQIWVAQVGRVPLLMLDSDVEENDPAARQVTDRLYGGGVDHRLEQELLLGIGGVRAIRAYCAATGTPAPEVFHTNEGHAGFLGIERIRELVQSENLSFDEALQAVRAGTVFTTHTPVPAGIDRFPRESIVAHLSGLEGVPIERILALGAEEDPAIFNMAHMGLRLGQRANGVSLLHGEVSRGMFADLWPGFDQAEVPIRSITNGVHAPTWMSRDIMELAERELGSEALDDGSSWSAIGRVGDEELWGIRRDLRERLVGEIRRRVRASALQRGMAEAELGWTSSTFDPDVLTIGFARRVPSYKRLTLMLRDPERLRSLLLHPERPVQIVIAGKSHPADDTGKQLIAQMVTFADDPAVRHRITFLPDYDIGMARYLYWGVDVWLNNPLRPLEACGTSGMKAALNGALNLSILDGWWDEWFDGENGWAIPSADGVTDVDRRDDVEALALYDLIEQQVSTRFYDRASNGVPSRWVQMVRHTISSLGPKVLATRMVRDYVNDLYAPAAASGAVLAANGHAKAKELSVWRSKVLDAWPGVSVAHVESVVEGDPQLGGVLRLRSEVRLNGLSIEDVDVQAVYGTVDAEDRLVDVEVISMTVGDHVDGVMRFEGDVPLQRTGSFGYTVRVLPKNELLATEAELGLVVTA
;
A
#
# COMPACT_ATOMS: atom_id res chain seq x y z
N MET A 1 34.11 -25.46 8.95
CA MET A 1 34.85 -24.19 9.08
C MET A 1 33.89 -23.05 8.78
N LYS A 2 33.95 -21.92 9.52
CA LYS A 2 33.18 -20.70 9.22
C LYS A 2 34.10 -19.69 8.52
N ALA A 3 33.61 -18.95 7.52
CA ALA A 3 34.40 -17.93 6.84
C ALA A 3 34.73 -16.77 7.81
N LEU A 4 35.97 -16.26 7.77
CA LEU A 4 36.40 -15.11 8.58
C LEU A 4 35.78 -13.79 8.06
N ARG A 5 35.62 -13.67 6.74
CA ARG A 5 34.99 -12.54 6.05
C ARG A 5 34.38 -13.03 4.74
N ARG A 6 33.20 -12.54 4.38
CA ARG A 6 32.61 -12.73 3.04
C ARG A 6 33.10 -11.60 2.14
N LEU A 7 33.59 -11.94 0.96
CA LEU A 7 34.04 -10.99 -0.07
C LEU A 7 33.39 -11.41 -1.37
N THR A 8 32.73 -10.47 -2.05
CA THR A 8 32.14 -10.70 -3.37
C THR A 8 33.13 -10.29 -4.45
N VAL A 9 33.66 -11.26 -5.19
CA VAL A 9 34.56 -11.01 -6.32
C VAL A 9 33.71 -10.76 -7.57
N ARG A 10 33.76 -9.55 -8.12
CA ARG A 10 33.03 -9.23 -9.36
C ARG A 10 33.77 -9.78 -10.57
N ALA A 11 33.07 -10.46 -11.47
CA ALA A 11 33.62 -10.89 -12.74
C ALA A 11 33.99 -9.65 -13.59
N THR A 12 35.19 -9.64 -14.17
CA THR A 12 35.52 -8.67 -15.21
C THR A 12 34.86 -9.14 -16.50
N PHE A 13 33.83 -8.42 -16.96
CA PHE A 13 33.15 -8.76 -18.21
C PHE A 13 34.07 -8.51 -19.41
N PRO A 14 34.08 -9.42 -20.40
CA PRO A 14 34.56 -9.09 -21.74
C PRO A 14 33.89 -7.80 -22.26
N PRO A 15 34.58 -6.96 -23.05
CA PRO A 15 34.03 -5.71 -23.57
C PRO A 15 32.64 -5.88 -24.22
N GLU A 16 32.44 -7.00 -24.92
CA GLU A 16 31.20 -7.36 -25.62
C GLU A 16 30.02 -7.62 -24.67
N LEU A 17 30.26 -7.89 -23.38
CA LEU A 17 29.24 -8.24 -22.38
C LEU A 17 28.99 -7.13 -21.36
N THR A 18 29.60 -5.96 -21.54
CA THR A 18 29.51 -4.84 -20.59
C THR A 18 28.08 -4.35 -20.35
N LYS A 19 27.21 -4.39 -21.38
CA LYS A 19 25.78 -4.06 -21.28
C LYS A 19 25.01 -4.94 -20.27
N LEU A 20 25.47 -6.16 -20.02
CA LEU A 20 24.84 -7.06 -19.05
C LEU A 20 24.86 -6.47 -17.62
N ALA A 21 25.93 -5.76 -17.27
CA ALA A 21 26.05 -5.10 -15.96
C ALA A 21 25.01 -3.98 -15.78
N ALA A 22 24.69 -3.24 -16.85
CA ALA A 22 23.67 -2.20 -16.82
C ALA A 22 22.29 -2.81 -16.54
N ILE A 23 21.92 -3.85 -17.30
CA ILE A 23 20.65 -4.58 -17.15
C ILE A 23 20.50 -5.13 -15.73
N VAL A 24 21.52 -5.84 -15.21
CA VAL A 24 21.47 -6.44 -13.87
C VAL A 24 21.37 -5.39 -12.76
N SER A 25 21.96 -4.22 -12.97
CA SER A 25 21.95 -3.14 -11.98
C SER A 25 20.65 -2.34 -11.90
N ASN A 26 19.72 -2.56 -12.84
CA ASN A 26 18.40 -1.95 -12.84
C ASN A 26 17.33 -3.02 -12.59
N LEU A 27 16.59 -2.91 -11.48
CA LEU A 27 15.63 -3.90 -11.03
C LEU A 27 14.47 -4.18 -12.00
N ARG A 28 14.32 -3.41 -13.09
CA ARG A 28 13.34 -3.70 -14.16
C ARG A 28 13.45 -5.13 -14.68
N TRP A 29 14.62 -5.76 -14.65
CA TRP A 29 14.76 -7.16 -15.02
C TRP A 29 13.80 -8.08 -14.25
N SER A 30 13.37 -7.73 -13.04
CA SER A 30 12.52 -8.60 -12.21
C SER A 30 11.05 -8.62 -12.63
N TRP A 31 10.62 -7.75 -13.56
CA TRP A 31 9.29 -7.75 -14.15
C TRP A 31 9.31 -7.60 -15.68
N HIS A 32 10.48 -7.82 -16.30
CA HIS A 32 10.66 -7.76 -17.75
C HIS A 32 11.02 -9.16 -18.30
N PRO A 33 10.08 -9.84 -18.99
CA PRO A 33 10.28 -11.22 -19.46
C PRO A 33 11.55 -11.43 -20.29
N ASP A 34 11.85 -10.53 -21.24
CA ASP A 34 13.02 -10.69 -22.10
C ASP A 34 14.35 -10.53 -21.36
N SER A 35 14.37 -9.72 -20.29
CA SER A 35 15.52 -9.65 -19.39
C SER A 35 15.71 -10.95 -18.63
N LEU A 36 14.65 -11.56 -18.10
CA LEU A 36 14.73 -12.83 -17.37
C LEU A 36 15.20 -13.96 -18.28
N ASP A 37 14.63 -14.07 -19.48
CA ASP A 37 15.02 -15.07 -20.46
C ASP A 37 16.49 -14.86 -20.94
N LEU A 38 16.95 -13.61 -21.04
CA LEU A 38 18.35 -13.30 -21.33
C LEU A 38 19.25 -13.83 -20.20
N MET A 39 18.89 -13.60 -18.93
CA MET A 39 19.65 -14.09 -17.77
C MET A 39 19.67 -15.62 -17.73
N GLU A 40 18.52 -16.28 -17.93
CA GLU A 40 18.45 -17.74 -17.99
C GLU A 40 19.35 -18.31 -19.10
N SER A 41 19.41 -17.65 -20.26
CA SER A 41 20.24 -18.10 -21.39
C SER A 41 21.75 -18.02 -21.14
N VAL A 42 22.19 -17.26 -20.11
CA VAL A 42 23.60 -17.21 -19.69
C VAL A 42 24.04 -18.60 -19.23
N ASP A 43 23.31 -19.19 -18.28
CA ASP A 43 23.54 -20.54 -17.77
C ASP A 43 22.28 -21.05 -17.04
N PRO A 44 21.44 -21.89 -17.69
CA PRO A 44 20.14 -22.28 -17.11
C PRO A 44 20.24 -23.07 -15.80
N GLU A 45 21.26 -23.92 -15.67
CA GLU A 45 21.46 -24.72 -14.45
C GLU A 45 21.88 -23.81 -13.28
N LEU A 46 22.81 -22.88 -13.55
CA LEU A 46 23.27 -21.93 -12.54
C LEU A 46 22.15 -20.96 -12.16
N TRP A 47 21.36 -20.48 -13.12
CA TRP A 47 20.20 -19.61 -12.90
C TRP A 47 19.21 -20.20 -11.90
N ALA A 48 18.84 -21.47 -12.10
CA ALA A 48 17.96 -22.20 -11.18
C ALA A 48 18.61 -22.40 -9.79
N SER A 49 19.89 -22.77 -9.74
CA SER A 49 20.59 -23.02 -8.46
C SER A 49 20.88 -21.75 -7.64
N CYS A 50 20.99 -20.59 -8.30
CA CYS A 50 21.16 -19.28 -7.67
C CYS A 50 19.84 -18.69 -7.16
N GLY A 51 18.70 -19.36 -7.41
CA GLY A 51 17.38 -18.85 -7.02
C GLY A 51 16.92 -17.67 -7.87
N HIS A 52 17.33 -17.62 -9.15
CA HIS A 52 16.99 -16.54 -10.08
C HIS A 52 17.56 -15.15 -9.67
N ASP A 53 18.69 -15.15 -8.96
CA ASP A 53 19.45 -13.94 -8.65
C ASP A 53 20.50 -13.66 -9.74
N PRO A 54 20.32 -12.62 -10.58
CA PRO A 54 21.24 -12.33 -11.67
C PRO A 54 22.61 -11.85 -11.17
N GLY A 55 22.66 -11.14 -10.04
CA GLY A 55 23.92 -10.68 -9.46
C GLY A 55 24.77 -11.85 -8.96
N ARG A 56 24.12 -12.78 -8.24
CA ARG A 56 24.77 -14.01 -7.78
C ARG A 56 25.19 -14.90 -8.94
N MET A 57 24.31 -15.14 -9.91
CA MET A 57 24.62 -15.95 -11.09
C MET A 57 25.87 -15.41 -11.77
N LEU A 58 25.93 -14.12 -12.10
CA LEU A 58 27.09 -13.54 -12.80
C LEU A 58 28.38 -13.55 -11.97
N GLY A 59 28.29 -13.62 -10.64
CA GLY A 59 29.44 -13.87 -9.77
C GLY A 59 29.94 -15.31 -9.77
N GLU A 60 29.08 -16.28 -10.10
CA GLU A 60 29.38 -17.72 -10.11
C GLU A 60 29.65 -18.27 -11.54
N VAL A 61 29.24 -17.56 -12.60
CA VAL A 61 29.48 -17.97 -13.99
C VAL A 61 30.99 -18.06 -14.28
N SER A 62 31.41 -19.17 -14.90
CA SER A 62 32.82 -19.39 -15.23
C SER A 62 33.34 -18.41 -16.30
N PRO A 63 34.63 -17.99 -16.23
CA PRO A 63 35.24 -17.17 -17.28
C PRO A 63 35.18 -17.80 -18.68
N ALA A 64 35.27 -19.13 -18.77
CA ALA A 64 35.16 -19.85 -20.04
C ALA A 64 33.75 -19.71 -20.66
N ARG A 65 32.69 -19.74 -19.83
CA ARG A 65 31.32 -19.52 -20.28
C ARG A 65 31.11 -18.09 -20.76
N LEU A 66 31.61 -17.09 -20.02
CA LEU A 66 31.57 -15.68 -20.46
C LEU A 66 32.32 -15.48 -21.78
N ALA A 67 33.49 -16.09 -21.97
CA ALA A 67 34.25 -16.02 -23.22
C ALA A 67 33.52 -16.70 -24.40
N ALA A 68 32.74 -17.75 -24.14
CA ALA A 68 31.90 -18.39 -25.16
C ALA A 68 30.72 -17.49 -25.56
N LEU A 69 30.03 -16.90 -24.58
CA LEU A 69 28.92 -15.95 -24.83
C LEU A 69 29.39 -14.71 -25.59
N ALA A 70 30.58 -14.20 -25.29
CA ALA A 70 31.19 -13.07 -26.01
C ALA A 70 31.47 -13.36 -27.50
N ARG A 71 31.39 -14.62 -27.94
CA ARG A 71 31.54 -15.01 -29.35
C ARG A 71 30.22 -15.50 -29.97
N ASP A 72 29.17 -15.63 -29.18
CA ASP A 72 27.86 -16.08 -29.63
C ASP A 72 27.07 -14.90 -30.20
N ARG A 73 26.99 -14.84 -31.54
CA ARG A 73 26.26 -13.77 -32.26
C ARG A 73 24.77 -13.72 -31.94
N LYS A 74 24.14 -14.84 -31.59
CA LYS A 74 22.71 -14.87 -31.25
C LYS A 74 22.50 -14.24 -29.88
N PHE A 75 23.33 -14.62 -28.90
CA PHE A 75 23.30 -14.05 -27.56
C PHE A 75 23.58 -12.55 -27.58
N LEU A 76 24.63 -12.11 -28.30
CA LEU A 76 25.00 -10.70 -28.37
C LEU A 76 23.92 -9.82 -28.99
N ARG A 77 23.19 -10.29 -30.01
CA ARG A 77 22.04 -9.55 -30.56
C ARG A 77 20.94 -9.39 -29.54
N ARG A 78 20.58 -10.47 -28.84
CA ARG A 78 19.57 -10.42 -27.78
C ARG A 78 19.98 -9.47 -26.65
N LEU A 79 21.26 -9.48 -26.27
CA LEU A 79 21.81 -8.54 -25.28
C LEU A 79 21.68 -7.09 -25.75
N GLU A 80 21.95 -6.82 -27.02
CA GLU A 80 21.77 -5.51 -27.64
C GLU A 80 20.30 -5.07 -27.59
N ASP A 81 19.39 -5.92 -28.08
CA ASP A 81 17.95 -5.63 -28.14
C ASP A 81 17.39 -5.31 -26.74
N VAL A 82 17.74 -6.10 -25.71
CA VAL A 82 17.28 -5.86 -24.33
C VAL A 82 17.92 -4.62 -23.70
N ALA A 83 19.16 -4.30 -24.06
CA ALA A 83 19.81 -3.09 -23.57
C ALA A 83 19.24 -1.82 -24.22
N ASP A 84 18.94 -1.87 -25.51
CA ASP A 84 18.33 -0.77 -26.24
C ASP A 84 16.88 -0.55 -25.77
N ASP A 85 16.11 -1.62 -25.53
CA ASP A 85 14.80 -1.53 -24.89
C ASP A 85 14.87 -0.93 -23.47
N LEU A 86 15.91 -1.25 -22.69
CA LEU A 86 16.10 -0.60 -21.39
C LEU A 86 16.41 0.91 -21.55
N ASP A 87 17.22 1.29 -22.53
CA ASP A 87 17.54 2.71 -22.77
C ASP A 87 16.31 3.50 -23.24
N ASP A 88 15.53 2.94 -24.16
CA ASP A 88 14.22 3.47 -24.56
C ASP A 88 13.29 3.57 -23.35
N TYR A 89 13.26 2.51 -22.52
CA TYR A 89 12.45 2.48 -21.32
C TYR A 89 12.82 3.55 -20.33
N LEU A 90 14.07 4.03 -20.28
CA LEU A 90 14.52 5.04 -19.33
C LEU A 90 14.48 6.48 -19.91
N SER A 91 14.62 6.63 -21.22
CA SER A 91 14.82 7.93 -21.86
C SER A 91 13.56 8.53 -22.49
N GLN A 92 12.66 7.70 -23.02
CA GLN A 92 11.49 8.20 -23.77
C GLN A 92 10.46 8.88 -22.85
N PRO A 93 9.70 9.89 -23.33
CA PRO A 93 8.56 10.43 -22.58
C PRO A 93 7.52 9.34 -22.27
N ARG A 94 7.07 9.30 -21.01
CA ARG A 94 5.96 8.45 -20.57
C ARG A 94 4.71 9.29 -20.33
N TRP A 95 3.64 8.67 -19.83
CA TRP A 95 2.40 9.34 -19.45
C TRP A 95 2.66 10.65 -18.70
N TYR A 96 3.50 10.63 -17.66
CA TYR A 96 3.75 11.81 -16.84
C TYR A 96 4.39 12.98 -17.62
N GLN A 97 5.37 12.69 -18.48
CA GLN A 97 6.01 13.73 -19.30
C GLN A 97 5.06 14.29 -20.36
N ASN A 98 4.22 13.44 -20.96
CA ASN A 98 3.21 13.88 -21.91
C ASN A 98 2.16 14.78 -21.24
N GLU A 99 1.75 14.41 -20.03
CA GLU A 99 0.84 15.19 -19.19
C GLU A 99 1.44 16.53 -18.73
N GLN A 100 2.75 16.56 -18.44
CA GLN A 100 3.45 17.78 -18.09
C GLN A 100 3.60 18.73 -19.30
N ALA A 101 3.71 18.18 -20.50
CA ALA A 101 3.78 18.95 -21.74
C ALA A 101 2.41 19.49 -22.21
N ALA A 102 1.31 18.89 -21.74
CA ALA A 102 -0.05 19.36 -22.03
C ALA A 102 -0.36 20.68 -21.29
N GLU A 103 -1.20 21.55 -21.89
CA GLU A 103 -1.60 22.80 -21.25
C GLU A 103 -2.39 22.54 -19.95
N VAL A 104 -2.05 23.27 -18.88
CA VAL A 104 -2.81 23.25 -17.61
C VAL A 104 -4.27 23.64 -17.90
N GLY A 105 -5.21 22.77 -17.53
CA GLY A 105 -6.65 22.92 -17.82
C GLY A 105 -7.14 22.24 -19.11
N GLY A 106 -6.27 21.80 -20.02
CA GLY A 106 -6.66 21.16 -21.29
C GLY A 106 -7.13 19.71 -21.17
N ALA A 107 -6.72 19.00 -20.10
CA ALA A 107 -7.06 17.60 -19.82
C ALA A 107 -7.93 17.41 -18.56
N GLY A 108 -8.62 18.47 -18.11
CA GLY A 108 -9.42 18.44 -16.88
C GLY A 108 -8.61 18.46 -15.58
N ARG A 109 -7.27 18.63 -15.65
CA ARG A 109 -6.42 18.79 -14.47
C ARG A 109 -6.32 20.27 -14.05
N PRO A 110 -6.60 20.61 -12.76
CA PRO A 110 -6.62 22.00 -12.30
C PRO A 110 -5.24 22.57 -11.96
N CYS A 111 -4.23 21.73 -11.75
CA CYS A 111 -2.91 22.12 -11.24
C CYS A 111 -1.75 21.56 -12.06
N ALA A 112 -0.59 22.24 -12.00
CA ALA A 112 0.65 21.76 -12.58
C ALA A 112 1.18 20.52 -11.83
N LEU A 113 1.97 19.69 -12.53
CA LEU A 113 2.58 18.50 -11.98
C LEU A 113 3.92 18.82 -11.26
N PRO A 114 4.19 18.22 -10.08
CA PRO A 114 5.42 18.49 -9.32
C PRO A 114 6.69 18.03 -10.04
N ALA A 115 7.81 18.74 -9.87
CA ALA A 115 9.07 18.30 -10.46
C ALA A 115 9.62 16.99 -9.86
N SER A 116 9.31 16.72 -8.59
CA SER A 116 9.71 15.49 -7.88
C SER A 116 8.82 15.22 -6.67
N ILE A 117 8.66 13.95 -6.30
CA ILE A 117 7.93 13.48 -5.11
C ILE A 117 8.84 12.58 -4.25
N GLY A 118 8.85 12.76 -2.94
CA GLY A 118 9.51 11.86 -1.98
C GLY A 118 8.50 10.88 -1.39
N TYR A 119 8.70 9.57 -1.58
CA TYR A 119 7.79 8.52 -1.11
C TYR A 119 8.47 7.68 -0.02
N PHE A 120 7.99 7.79 1.21
CA PHE A 120 8.62 7.19 2.38
C PHE A 120 7.82 5.99 2.87
N SER A 121 8.49 4.85 3.02
CA SER A 121 7.89 3.63 3.58
C SER A 121 8.94 2.82 4.33
N PRO A 122 8.59 2.13 5.43
CA PRO A 122 9.53 1.24 6.09
C PRO A 122 9.82 -0.02 5.26
N GLU A 123 8.97 -0.41 4.31
CA GLU A 123 9.17 -1.63 3.53
C GLU A 123 8.91 -1.45 2.03
N PHE A 124 9.65 -2.18 1.19
CA PHE A 124 9.51 -2.23 -0.27
C PHE A 124 9.67 -3.66 -0.79
N GLY A 125 8.61 -4.20 -1.38
CA GLY A 125 8.56 -5.51 -2.01
C GLY A 125 8.81 -5.43 -3.52
N ILE A 126 10.06 -5.27 -3.92
CA ILE A 126 10.43 -5.14 -5.35
C ILE A 126 10.63 -6.52 -6.00
N THR A 127 11.53 -7.33 -5.44
CA THR A 127 11.89 -8.67 -5.93
C THR A 127 12.34 -9.54 -4.76
N GLU A 128 12.24 -10.86 -4.90
CA GLU A 128 12.74 -11.86 -3.96
C GLU A 128 14.25 -11.73 -3.65
N VAL A 129 15.05 -11.15 -4.56
CA VAL A 129 16.49 -10.91 -4.37
C VAL A 129 16.76 -9.77 -3.38
N LEU A 130 15.80 -8.86 -3.21
CA LEU A 130 15.86 -7.73 -2.28
C LEU A 130 14.68 -7.82 -1.28
N PRO A 131 14.75 -8.72 -0.28
CA PRO A 131 13.62 -9.08 0.58
C PRO A 131 13.40 -8.04 1.70
N GLN A 132 13.05 -6.82 1.32
CA GLN A 132 12.93 -5.65 2.20
C GLN A 132 11.46 -5.36 2.54
N TYR A 133 10.69 -6.42 2.82
CA TYR A 133 9.25 -6.35 3.11
C TYR A 133 8.78 -7.50 4.00
N SER A 134 7.65 -7.28 4.68
CA SER A 134 6.98 -8.28 5.53
C SER A 134 5.59 -8.69 5.02
N GLY A 135 4.90 -7.81 4.29
CA GLY A 135 3.51 -8.05 3.92
C GLY A 135 2.93 -7.08 2.90
N GLY A 136 1.63 -6.81 3.04
CA GLY A 136 0.85 -6.07 2.04
C GLY A 136 1.27 -4.62 1.83
N LEU A 137 1.71 -3.92 2.89
CA LEU A 137 2.17 -2.53 2.82
C LEU A 137 3.42 -2.40 1.94
N GLY A 138 4.42 -3.25 2.15
CA GLY A 138 5.66 -3.25 1.38
C GLY A 138 5.47 -3.73 -0.05
N ILE A 139 4.61 -4.72 -0.27
CA ILE A 139 4.25 -5.12 -1.63
C ILE A 139 3.55 -3.99 -2.39
N LEU A 140 2.63 -3.26 -1.73
CA LEU A 140 2.00 -2.09 -2.31
C LEU A 140 3.02 -0.99 -2.62
N ALA A 141 3.91 -0.66 -1.68
CA ALA A 141 4.99 0.31 -1.89
C ALA A 141 5.85 -0.07 -3.10
N GLY A 142 6.17 -1.36 -3.25
CA GLY A 142 6.90 -1.88 -4.40
C GLY A 142 6.13 -1.75 -5.71
N ASP A 143 4.85 -2.12 -5.74
CA ASP A 143 3.98 -1.97 -6.90
C ASP A 143 3.77 -0.48 -7.27
N HIS A 144 3.74 0.42 -6.27
CA HIS A 144 3.68 1.86 -6.46
C HIS A 144 4.93 2.40 -7.16
N LEU A 145 6.14 1.99 -6.71
CA LEU A 145 7.38 2.43 -7.36
C LEU A 145 7.51 1.88 -8.80
N LYS A 146 7.11 0.63 -9.04
CA LYS A 146 7.13 0.04 -10.39
C LYS A 146 6.15 0.74 -11.33
N ALA A 147 4.91 0.96 -10.89
CA ALA A 147 3.92 1.69 -11.68
C ALA A 147 4.32 3.16 -11.90
N ALA A 148 4.92 3.82 -10.91
CA ALA A 148 5.49 5.16 -11.07
C ALA A 148 6.61 5.17 -12.11
N SER A 149 7.46 4.14 -12.12
CA SER A 149 8.50 3.96 -13.13
C SER A 149 7.91 3.82 -14.54
N ASP A 150 6.89 2.99 -14.72
CA ASP A 150 6.25 2.77 -16.03
C ASP A 150 5.57 4.05 -16.56
N LEU A 151 4.91 4.78 -15.66
CA LEU A 151 4.24 6.04 -15.97
C LEU A 151 5.21 7.24 -16.10
N GLY A 152 6.47 7.09 -15.69
CA GLY A 152 7.47 8.16 -15.67
C GLY A 152 7.27 9.20 -14.56
N VAL A 153 6.55 8.88 -13.49
CA VAL A 153 6.35 9.78 -12.35
C VAL A 153 7.68 9.97 -11.58
N PRO A 154 8.14 11.20 -11.30
CA PRO A 154 9.45 11.48 -10.70
C PRO A 154 9.44 11.24 -9.18
N ILE A 155 9.28 9.97 -8.78
CA ILE A 155 9.34 9.55 -7.37
C ILE A 155 10.79 9.26 -6.97
N ILE A 156 11.16 9.67 -5.77
CA ILE A 156 12.32 9.19 -5.02
C ILE A 156 11.78 8.37 -3.85
N GLY A 157 11.98 7.05 -3.87
CA GLY A 157 11.61 6.16 -2.78
C GLY A 157 12.60 6.26 -1.63
N VAL A 158 12.14 6.19 -0.39
CA VAL A 158 13.00 6.19 0.81
C VAL A 158 12.57 5.11 1.79
N GLY A 159 13.51 4.25 2.17
CA GLY A 159 13.33 3.18 3.15
C GLY A 159 14.62 2.87 3.91
N LEU A 160 14.61 1.78 4.67
CA LEU A 160 15.78 1.28 5.40
C LEU A 160 16.31 0.00 4.74
N LEU A 161 17.63 -0.23 4.85
CA LEU A 161 18.26 -1.48 4.42
C LEU A 161 18.37 -2.44 5.61
N TYR A 162 17.39 -3.32 5.77
CA TYR A 162 17.41 -4.31 6.83
C TYR A 162 18.34 -5.46 6.48
N ARG A 163 19.34 -5.72 7.33
CA ARG A 163 20.34 -6.77 7.11
C ARG A 163 19.74 -8.16 7.02
N SER A 164 18.64 -8.43 7.72
CA SER A 164 17.98 -9.75 7.70
C SER A 164 16.66 -9.78 6.95
N GLY A 165 16.28 -8.67 6.30
CA GLY A 165 14.91 -8.48 5.82
C GLY A 165 13.91 -8.65 6.97
N TYR A 166 12.82 -9.39 6.72
CA TYR A 166 11.88 -9.81 7.76
C TYR A 166 12.36 -11.08 8.49
N PHE A 167 12.15 -12.26 7.90
CA PHE A 167 12.77 -13.53 8.27
C PHE A 167 12.47 -14.62 7.22
N SER A 168 13.32 -15.66 7.18
CA SER A 168 13.03 -16.91 6.47
C SER A 168 12.30 -17.88 7.39
N GLN A 169 11.18 -18.39 6.93
CA GLN A 169 10.32 -19.31 7.66
C GLN A 169 10.74 -20.76 7.40
N SER A 170 10.68 -21.60 8.41
CA SER A 170 10.69 -23.05 8.28
C SER A 170 9.69 -23.66 9.25
N LEU A 171 9.40 -24.95 9.10
CA LEU A 171 8.49 -25.66 10.00
C LEU A 171 9.25 -26.72 10.77
N SER A 172 8.89 -26.92 12.03
CA SER A 172 9.31 -28.08 12.81
C SER A 172 8.62 -29.35 12.31
N ARG A 173 8.99 -30.50 12.88
CA ARG A 173 8.31 -31.77 12.61
C ARG A 173 6.80 -31.69 12.94
N ASP A 174 6.45 -31.01 14.02
CA ASP A 174 5.06 -30.82 14.49
C ASP A 174 4.35 -29.64 13.82
N GLY A 175 4.93 -29.04 12.76
CA GLY A 175 4.33 -27.94 12.02
C GLY A 175 4.46 -26.57 12.70
N TRP A 176 5.26 -26.45 13.76
CA TRP A 176 5.52 -25.17 14.42
C TRP A 176 6.42 -24.28 13.57
N GLN A 177 6.12 -22.98 13.49
CA GLN A 177 6.94 -22.02 12.77
C GLN A 177 8.30 -21.79 13.47
N LEU A 178 9.38 -21.84 12.68
CA LEU A 178 10.73 -21.53 13.10
C LEU A 178 11.32 -20.41 12.23
N GLU A 179 11.80 -19.36 12.86
CA GLU A 179 12.41 -18.20 12.20
C GLU A 179 13.92 -18.35 12.01
N ARG A 180 14.42 -17.92 10.86
CA ARG A 180 15.85 -17.72 10.59
C ARG A 180 16.09 -16.32 10.05
N TYR A 181 17.19 -15.71 10.49
CA TYR A 181 17.60 -14.36 10.12
C TYR A 181 18.91 -14.41 9.33
N PRO A 182 18.86 -14.74 8.01
CA PRO A 182 20.06 -14.74 7.19
C PRO A 182 20.58 -13.31 7.03
N SER A 183 21.87 -13.09 7.28
CA SER A 183 22.48 -11.78 7.03
C SER A 183 22.74 -11.61 5.54
N LEU A 184 22.09 -10.60 4.97
CA LEU A 184 22.34 -10.10 3.63
C LEU A 184 23.65 -9.32 3.60
N ASP A 185 24.43 -9.53 2.54
CA ASP A 185 25.62 -8.74 2.24
C ASP A 185 25.23 -7.65 1.23
N PRO A 186 25.20 -6.36 1.62
CA PRO A 186 24.85 -5.26 0.72
C PRO A 186 25.64 -5.26 -0.59
N GLN A 187 26.89 -5.75 -0.59
CA GLN A 187 27.73 -5.81 -1.79
C GLN A 187 27.29 -6.88 -2.81
N GLY A 188 26.52 -7.88 -2.36
CA GLY A 188 25.93 -8.91 -3.21
C GLY A 188 24.51 -8.58 -3.66
N LEU A 189 23.91 -7.50 -3.15
CA LEU A 189 22.57 -7.04 -3.54
C LEU A 189 22.64 -6.14 -4.78
N PRO A 190 21.53 -6.01 -5.55
CA PRO A 190 21.43 -5.12 -6.71
C PRO A 190 21.29 -3.64 -6.31
N ILE A 191 22.19 -3.16 -5.45
CA ILE A 191 22.24 -1.79 -4.92
C ILE A 191 23.64 -1.21 -5.06
N LYS A 192 23.75 0.11 -5.12
CA LYS A 192 25.03 0.83 -5.20
C LYS A 192 25.10 1.88 -4.09
N PRO A 193 26.26 2.12 -3.48
CA PRO A 193 26.39 3.22 -2.55
C PRO A 193 26.19 4.55 -3.31
N LEU A 194 25.44 5.48 -2.73
CA LEU A 194 25.46 6.86 -3.18
C LEU A 194 26.84 7.43 -2.87
N LEU A 195 27.45 8.13 -3.82
CA LEU A 195 28.75 8.74 -3.65
C LEU A 195 28.62 10.25 -3.49
N ASP A 196 29.36 10.81 -2.54
CA ASP A 196 29.66 12.23 -2.42
C ASP A 196 31.12 12.43 -2.85
N GLY A 197 31.30 12.87 -4.10
CA GLY A 197 32.59 12.75 -4.80
C GLY A 197 33.00 11.28 -4.96
N ASP A 198 34.14 10.90 -4.38
CA ASP A 198 34.67 9.52 -4.43
C ASP A 198 34.35 8.69 -3.18
N ALA A 199 33.69 9.29 -2.16
CA ALA A 199 33.41 8.64 -0.89
C ALA A 199 31.92 8.26 -0.77
N PRO A 200 31.55 7.19 -0.04
CA PRO A 200 30.16 6.90 0.25
C PRO A 200 29.49 8.05 1.01
N ALA A 201 28.34 8.50 0.54
CA ALA A 201 27.55 9.54 1.19
C ALA A 201 27.08 9.05 2.58
N ARG A 202 27.28 9.90 3.59
CA ARG A 202 26.90 9.66 4.98
C ARG A 202 25.90 10.70 5.44
N ILE A 203 24.90 10.26 6.18
CA ILE A 203 24.01 11.13 6.96
C ILE A 203 24.15 10.84 8.44
N THR A 204 23.70 11.78 9.26
CA THR A 204 23.65 11.63 10.70
C THR A 204 22.25 11.97 11.20
N VAL A 205 21.76 11.27 12.21
CA VAL A 205 20.51 11.56 12.93
C VAL A 205 20.85 11.71 14.43
N PRO A 206 20.37 12.77 15.11
CA PRO A 206 20.57 12.89 16.54
C PRO A 206 19.77 11.80 17.29
N LEU A 207 20.39 11.21 18.30
CA LEU A 207 19.76 10.29 19.25
C LEU A 207 19.80 10.87 20.67
N SER A 208 19.16 10.16 21.61
CA SER A 208 19.17 10.51 23.02
C SER A 208 20.58 10.64 23.61
N GLU A 209 20.69 11.45 24.68
CA GLU A 209 21.96 11.69 25.40
C GLU A 209 23.09 12.28 24.53
N GLY A 210 22.75 12.95 23.43
CA GLY A 210 23.72 13.54 22.50
C GLY A 210 24.43 12.51 21.61
N ARG A 211 23.97 11.25 21.60
CA ARG A 211 24.43 10.23 20.66
C ARG A 211 24.06 10.62 19.23
N LYS A 212 24.80 10.05 18.27
CA LYS A 212 24.60 10.27 16.84
C LYS A 212 24.51 8.92 16.15
N LEU A 213 23.46 8.75 15.35
CA LEU A 213 23.29 7.62 14.46
C LEU A 213 23.82 8.01 13.08
N TYR A 214 24.86 7.34 12.62
CA TYR A 214 25.38 7.49 11.26
C TYR A 214 24.70 6.47 10.34
N ALA A 215 24.40 6.86 9.11
CA ALA A 215 23.92 5.91 8.12
C ALA A 215 24.54 6.15 6.74
N GLN A 216 24.83 5.05 6.05
CA GLN A 216 25.15 5.06 4.62
C GLN A 216 23.87 5.12 3.79
N ILE A 217 23.96 5.72 2.61
CA ILE A 217 22.88 5.70 1.63
C ILE A 217 23.23 4.71 0.53
N TRP A 218 22.38 3.71 0.35
CA TRP A 218 22.39 2.80 -0.80
C TRP A 218 21.26 3.19 -1.76
N VAL A 219 21.47 2.95 -3.06
CA VAL A 219 20.49 3.23 -4.11
C VAL A 219 20.18 1.94 -4.85
N ALA A 220 18.91 1.55 -4.82
CA ALA A 220 18.34 0.52 -5.70
C ALA A 220 17.63 1.23 -6.86
N GLN A 221 17.96 0.89 -8.11
CA GLN A 221 17.32 1.50 -9.27
C GLN A 221 16.10 0.67 -9.69
N VAL A 222 14.89 1.14 -9.38
CA VAL A 222 13.61 0.48 -9.71
C VAL A 222 13.12 1.06 -11.04
N GLY A 223 13.61 0.54 -12.16
CA GLY A 223 13.34 1.13 -13.47
C GLY A 223 13.85 2.57 -13.54
N ARG A 224 12.95 3.56 -13.59
CA ARG A 224 13.23 5.00 -13.56
C ARG A 224 13.32 5.57 -12.14
N VAL A 225 12.80 4.87 -11.14
CA VAL A 225 12.66 5.37 -9.77
C VAL A 225 13.88 4.98 -8.92
N PRO A 226 14.63 5.94 -8.36
CA PRO A 226 15.64 5.65 -7.35
C PRO A 226 14.98 5.35 -6.00
N LEU A 227 15.34 4.22 -5.39
CA LEU A 227 14.98 3.86 -4.02
C LEU A 227 16.23 4.01 -3.12
N LEU A 228 16.19 5.00 -2.24
CA LEU A 228 17.21 5.27 -1.24
C LEU A 228 16.98 4.36 -0.02
N MET A 229 18.01 3.61 0.35
CA MET A 229 17.97 2.64 1.45
C MET A 229 19.04 2.99 2.47
N LEU A 230 18.62 3.36 3.68
CA LEU A 230 19.53 3.80 4.74
C LEU A 230 20.04 2.62 5.55
N ASP A 231 21.35 2.58 5.76
CA ASP A 231 22.03 1.49 6.46
C ASP A 231 22.85 2.02 7.63
N SER A 232 22.49 1.59 8.85
CA SER A 232 23.17 1.95 10.09
C SER A 232 24.36 1.04 10.42
N ASP A 233 24.60 -0.05 9.69
CA ASP A 233 25.74 -0.94 9.93
C ASP A 233 27.05 -0.35 9.40
N VAL A 234 27.53 0.67 10.10
CA VAL A 234 28.71 1.45 9.74
C VAL A 234 29.68 1.49 10.92
N GLU A 235 30.98 1.59 10.63
CA GLU A 235 32.01 1.45 11.66
C GLU A 235 31.94 2.54 12.74
N GLU A 236 31.45 3.72 12.35
CA GLU A 236 31.28 4.92 13.17
C GLU A 236 30.22 4.75 14.27
N ASN A 237 29.28 3.81 14.09
CA ASN A 237 28.22 3.53 15.05
C ASN A 237 28.69 2.55 16.14
N ASP A 238 28.17 2.77 17.36
CA ASP A 238 28.25 1.79 18.44
C ASP A 238 27.42 0.52 18.14
N PRO A 239 27.62 -0.59 18.87
CA PRO A 239 26.93 -1.85 18.59
C PRO A 239 25.40 -1.79 18.63
N ALA A 240 24.79 -0.87 19.40
CA ALA A 240 23.34 -0.70 19.45
C ALA A 240 22.86 0.10 18.24
N ALA A 241 23.54 1.19 17.91
CA ALA A 241 23.23 2.02 16.73
C ALA A 241 23.35 1.23 15.41
N ARG A 242 24.30 0.29 15.29
CA ARG A 242 24.39 -0.61 14.11
C ARG A 242 23.22 -1.57 13.99
N GLN A 243 22.51 -1.85 15.08
CA GLN A 243 21.37 -2.76 15.08
C GLN A 243 20.09 -2.07 14.64
N VAL A 244 20.03 -0.74 14.55
CA VAL A 244 18.83 -0.02 14.09
C VAL A 244 18.32 -0.58 12.76
N THR A 245 19.21 -0.98 11.85
CA THR A 245 18.85 -1.62 10.56
C THR A 245 19.08 -3.15 10.55
N ASP A 246 18.96 -3.84 11.69
CA ASP A 246 19.18 -5.29 11.78
C ASP A 246 18.10 -6.12 11.07
N ARG A 247 16.83 -5.84 11.37
CA ARG A 247 15.66 -6.55 10.85
C ARG A 247 14.41 -5.66 10.84
N LEU A 248 13.53 -5.94 9.91
CA LEU A 248 12.25 -5.26 9.75
C LEU A 248 11.30 -5.64 10.90
N TYR A 249 10.71 -4.63 11.56
CA TYR A 249 9.83 -4.79 12.73
C TYR A 249 10.46 -5.61 13.88
N GLY A 250 11.78 -5.48 14.06
CA GLY A 250 12.50 -6.08 15.17
C GLY A 250 12.62 -5.16 16.39
N GLY A 251 13.15 -5.73 17.47
CA GLY A 251 13.53 -4.97 18.66
C GLY A 251 12.37 -4.59 19.58
N GLY A 252 12.68 -3.75 20.56
CA GLY A 252 11.70 -3.16 21.48
C GLY A 252 11.22 -1.78 21.02
N VAL A 253 10.51 -1.08 21.89
CA VAL A 253 9.92 0.24 21.63
C VAL A 253 10.98 1.27 21.20
N ASP A 254 12.09 1.39 21.94
CA ASP A 254 13.14 2.36 21.60
C ASP A 254 13.84 2.03 20.27
N HIS A 255 14.09 0.75 20.00
CA HIS A 255 14.67 0.31 18.72
C HIS A 255 13.80 0.71 17.53
N ARG A 256 12.48 0.55 17.68
CA ARG A 256 11.51 0.93 16.66
C ARG A 256 11.43 2.45 16.49
N LEU A 257 11.50 3.21 17.58
CA LEU A 257 11.58 4.67 17.51
C LEU A 257 12.85 5.12 16.77
N GLU A 258 14.01 4.53 17.06
CA GLU A 258 15.26 4.84 16.35
C GLU A 258 15.17 4.51 14.84
N GLN A 259 14.48 3.43 14.46
CA GLN A 259 14.17 3.12 13.06
C GLN A 259 13.32 4.22 12.40
N GLU A 260 12.27 4.69 13.07
CA GLU A 260 11.38 5.73 12.54
C GLU A 260 12.06 7.11 12.49
N LEU A 261 12.94 7.42 13.44
CA LEU A 261 13.81 8.60 13.39
C LEU A 261 14.76 8.53 12.20
N LEU A 262 15.39 7.38 11.97
CA LEU A 262 16.25 7.19 10.80
C LEU A 262 15.46 7.31 9.49
N LEU A 263 14.28 6.70 9.41
CA LEU A 263 13.43 6.75 8.22
C LEU A 263 12.93 8.18 7.93
N GLY A 264 12.41 8.87 8.94
CA GLY A 264 11.87 10.23 8.79
C GLY A 264 12.95 11.30 8.63
N ILE A 265 13.76 11.51 9.68
CA ILE A 265 14.81 12.55 9.68
C ILE A 265 15.93 12.17 8.72
N GLY A 266 16.46 10.96 8.85
CA GLY A 266 17.54 10.48 7.98
C GLY A 266 17.12 10.42 6.53
N GLY A 267 15.87 10.04 6.25
CA GLY A 267 15.33 9.98 4.89
C GLY A 267 15.28 11.34 4.19
N VAL A 268 14.86 12.41 4.87
CA VAL A 268 14.90 13.77 4.29
C VAL A 268 16.34 14.17 3.97
N ARG A 269 17.28 13.94 4.90
CA ARG A 269 18.71 14.23 4.67
C ARG A 269 19.29 13.42 3.52
N ALA A 270 18.87 12.17 3.36
CA ALA A 270 19.29 11.31 2.26
C ALA A 270 18.76 11.80 0.91
N ILE A 271 17.52 12.28 0.85
CA ILE A 271 16.99 12.96 -0.34
C ILE A 271 17.85 14.19 -0.68
N ARG A 272 18.18 15.03 0.31
CA ARG A 272 19.04 16.21 0.07
C ARG A 272 20.39 15.80 -0.50
N ALA A 273 21.05 14.79 0.08
CA ALA A 273 22.33 14.28 -0.40
C ALA A 273 22.22 13.70 -1.82
N TYR A 274 21.15 12.94 -2.10
CA TYR A 274 20.90 12.39 -3.43
C TYR A 274 20.71 13.49 -4.47
N CYS A 275 19.80 14.43 -4.24
CA CYS A 275 19.57 15.57 -5.15
C CYS A 275 20.83 16.40 -5.39
N ALA A 276 21.65 16.64 -4.35
CA ALA A 276 22.91 17.35 -4.49
C ALA A 276 23.93 16.57 -5.35
N ALA A 277 24.03 15.25 -5.17
CA ALA A 277 24.98 14.40 -5.89
C ALA A 277 24.58 14.14 -7.35
N THR A 278 23.28 14.03 -7.64
CA THR A 278 22.78 13.66 -8.98
C THR A 278 22.25 14.83 -9.79
N GLY A 279 21.98 15.98 -9.17
CA GLY A 279 21.26 17.09 -9.78
C GLY A 279 19.77 16.84 -9.99
N THR A 280 19.21 15.76 -9.40
CA THR A 280 17.77 15.50 -9.44
C THR A 280 17.02 16.63 -8.68
N PRO A 281 15.90 17.15 -9.21
CA PRO A 281 15.09 18.14 -8.51
C PRO A 281 14.70 17.70 -7.10
N ALA A 282 14.69 18.64 -6.15
CA ALA A 282 14.23 18.36 -4.80
C ALA A 282 12.70 18.11 -4.79
N PRO A 283 12.20 17.20 -3.94
CA PRO A 283 10.76 16.95 -3.86
C PRO A 283 9.95 18.16 -3.44
N GLU A 284 8.86 18.41 -4.17
CA GLU A 284 7.82 19.39 -3.82
C GLU A 284 6.74 18.77 -2.94
N VAL A 285 6.56 17.44 -3.07
CA VAL A 285 5.58 16.65 -2.30
C VAL A 285 6.31 15.57 -1.51
N PHE A 286 5.93 15.41 -0.24
CA PHE A 286 6.39 14.35 0.64
C PHE A 286 5.22 13.48 1.04
N HIS A 287 5.28 12.19 0.68
CA HIS A 287 4.26 11.21 0.97
C HIS A 287 4.78 10.24 2.05
N THR A 288 4.10 10.22 3.20
CA THR A 288 4.27 9.22 4.26
C THR A 288 3.30 8.05 4.05
N ASN A 289 3.83 6.88 3.71
CA ASN A 289 3.07 5.64 3.64
C ASN A 289 2.94 5.03 5.06
N GLU A 290 1.83 5.30 5.74
CA GLU A 290 1.60 5.08 7.18
C GLU A 290 2.45 6.01 8.09
N GLY A 291 2.16 6.03 9.39
CA GLY A 291 2.80 6.92 10.38
C GLY A 291 4.32 6.78 10.57
N HIS A 292 4.93 5.68 10.11
CA HIS A 292 6.33 5.32 10.39
C HIS A 292 7.37 6.37 9.97
N ALA A 293 7.05 7.20 8.97
CA ALA A 293 7.95 8.22 8.45
C ALA A 293 7.58 9.65 8.90
N GLY A 294 6.66 9.81 9.87
CA GLY A 294 6.11 11.11 10.24
C GLY A 294 7.16 12.14 10.71
N PHE A 295 8.30 11.70 11.26
CA PHE A 295 9.40 12.58 11.64
C PHE A 295 10.04 13.34 10.47
N LEU A 296 9.73 12.97 9.21
CA LEU A 296 10.14 13.76 8.04
C LEU A 296 9.59 15.19 8.11
N GLY A 297 8.38 15.38 8.66
CA GLY A 297 7.80 16.71 8.79
C GLY A 297 8.56 17.56 9.81
N ILE A 298 9.03 16.95 10.89
CA ILE A 298 9.85 17.61 11.92
C ILE A 298 11.19 18.07 11.33
N GLU A 299 11.85 17.23 10.53
CA GLU A 299 13.10 17.60 9.87
C GLU A 299 12.91 18.77 8.91
N ARG A 300 11.85 18.74 8.09
CA ARG A 300 11.52 19.82 7.16
C ARG A 300 11.18 21.12 7.88
N ILE A 301 10.46 21.06 9.00
CA ILE A 301 10.21 22.23 9.85
C ILE A 301 11.54 22.80 10.35
N ARG A 302 12.44 21.95 10.86
CA ARG A 302 13.77 22.40 11.32
C ARG A 302 14.56 23.07 10.21
N GLU A 303 14.58 22.49 9.00
CA GLU A 303 15.25 23.09 7.83
C GLU A 303 14.74 24.52 7.58
N LEU A 304 13.42 24.75 7.56
CA LEU A 304 12.84 26.07 7.31
C LEU A 304 13.09 27.06 8.46
N VAL A 305 13.02 26.61 9.71
CA VAL A 305 13.33 27.46 10.87
C VAL A 305 14.78 27.95 10.81
N GLN A 306 15.72 27.08 10.43
CA GLN A 306 17.15 27.41 10.40
C GLN A 306 17.56 28.20 9.16
N SER A 307 17.04 27.84 7.98
CA SER A 307 17.46 28.45 6.70
C SER A 307 16.68 29.71 6.33
N GLU A 308 15.38 29.73 6.63
CA GLU A 308 14.46 30.81 6.24
C GLU A 308 14.03 31.69 7.44
N ASN A 309 14.55 31.40 8.63
CA ASN A 309 14.26 32.11 9.88
C ASN A 309 12.74 32.23 10.16
N LEU A 310 12.00 31.17 9.84
CA LEU A 310 10.59 31.03 10.19
C LEU A 310 10.43 30.62 11.66
N SER A 311 9.31 31.01 12.27
CA SER A 311 8.85 30.34 13.49
C SER A 311 8.35 28.92 13.20
N PHE A 312 8.22 28.09 14.23
CA PHE A 312 7.68 26.74 14.10
C PHE A 312 6.28 26.74 13.45
N ASP A 313 5.40 27.66 13.83
CA ASP A 313 4.02 27.73 13.33
C ASP A 313 3.95 28.04 11.83
N GLU A 314 4.79 28.98 11.38
CA GLU A 314 4.91 29.38 9.98
C GLU A 314 5.50 28.24 9.14
N ALA A 315 6.57 27.61 9.64
CA ALA A 315 7.18 26.45 9.00
C ALA A 315 6.21 25.26 8.94
N LEU A 316 5.41 25.03 9.98
CA LEU A 316 4.39 23.99 9.99
C LEU A 316 3.36 24.19 8.87
N GLN A 317 2.90 25.42 8.61
CA GLN A 317 1.97 25.68 7.50
C GLN A 317 2.60 25.30 6.16
N ALA A 318 3.84 25.74 5.91
CA ALA A 318 4.56 25.45 4.67
C ALA A 318 4.82 23.94 4.48
N VAL A 319 5.20 23.23 5.55
CA VAL A 319 5.42 21.78 5.50
C VAL A 319 4.13 21.02 5.27
N ARG A 320 3.03 21.42 5.93
CA ARG A 320 1.72 20.78 5.81
C ARG A 320 1.21 20.77 4.38
N ALA A 321 1.30 21.89 3.67
CA ALA A 321 0.77 22.02 2.33
C ALA A 321 1.35 21.02 1.31
N GLY A 322 2.64 20.72 1.42
CA GLY A 322 3.33 19.75 0.57
C GLY A 322 3.40 18.33 1.15
N THR A 323 2.59 17.97 2.15
CA THR A 323 2.63 16.65 2.81
C THR A 323 1.34 15.87 2.58
N VAL A 324 1.48 14.62 2.15
CA VAL A 324 0.40 13.65 1.94
C VAL A 324 0.58 12.46 2.90
N PHE A 325 -0.49 12.10 3.62
CA PHE A 325 -0.49 10.99 4.57
C PHE A 325 -1.48 9.90 4.16
N THR A 326 -1.01 8.66 3.96
CA THR A 326 -1.89 7.52 3.75
C THR A 326 -1.93 6.64 4.98
N THR A 327 -3.13 6.29 5.45
CA THR A 327 -3.34 5.29 6.51
C THR A 327 -3.70 3.94 5.91
N HIS A 328 -3.07 2.86 6.42
CA HIS A 328 -3.30 1.48 5.98
C HIS A 328 -3.94 0.62 7.07
N THR A 329 -4.13 1.19 8.25
CA THR A 329 -4.46 0.46 9.46
C THR A 329 -5.96 0.56 9.75
N PRO A 330 -6.72 -0.55 9.71
CA PRO A 330 -8.16 -0.56 9.98
C PRO A 330 -8.49 -0.67 11.48
N VAL A 331 -7.49 -0.85 12.34
CA VAL A 331 -7.66 -1.08 13.78
C VAL A 331 -6.65 -0.28 14.61
N PRO A 332 -7.05 0.34 15.74
CA PRO A 332 -6.14 1.14 16.55
C PRO A 332 -4.86 0.40 16.97
N ALA A 333 -4.94 -0.91 17.24
CA ALA A 333 -3.80 -1.73 17.67
C ALA A 333 -2.66 -1.85 16.63
N GLY A 334 -2.91 -1.52 15.36
CA GLY A 334 -1.89 -1.51 14.31
C GLY A 334 -1.11 -0.19 14.20
N ILE A 335 -1.53 0.85 14.92
CA ILE A 335 -0.92 2.18 14.90
C ILE A 335 0.23 2.25 15.90
N ASP A 336 1.36 2.79 15.46
CA ASP A 336 2.54 2.96 16.30
C ASP A 336 2.34 4.03 17.36
N ARG A 337 2.62 3.62 18.60
CA ARG A 337 2.50 4.41 19.82
C ARG A 337 3.79 4.29 20.60
N PHE A 338 4.34 5.44 20.96
CA PHE A 338 5.56 5.52 21.74
C PHE A 338 5.29 6.19 23.09
N PRO A 339 5.97 5.79 24.17
CA PRO A 339 5.99 6.56 25.40
C PRO A 339 6.46 7.98 25.11
N ARG A 340 5.72 8.97 25.64
CA ARG A 340 6.04 10.39 25.52
C ARG A 340 7.48 10.70 25.96
N GLU A 341 7.93 10.04 27.01
CA GLU A 341 9.28 10.20 27.56
C GLU A 341 10.38 9.76 26.57
N SER A 342 10.15 8.71 25.78
CA SER A 342 11.08 8.30 24.71
C SER A 342 11.19 9.37 23.62
N ILE A 343 10.08 10.02 23.25
CA ILE A 343 10.09 11.14 22.29
C ILE A 343 10.89 12.32 22.83
N VAL A 344 10.65 12.70 24.10
CA VAL A 344 11.40 13.75 24.79
C VAL A 344 12.88 13.43 24.81
N ALA A 345 13.27 12.20 25.17
CA ALA A 345 14.68 11.82 25.27
C ALA A 345 15.44 11.97 23.95
N HIS A 346 14.81 11.68 22.81
CA HIS A 346 15.47 11.71 21.50
C HIS A 346 15.42 13.08 20.81
N LEU A 347 14.37 13.86 21.05
CA LEU A 347 14.11 15.10 20.30
C LEU A 347 14.29 16.37 21.13
N SER A 348 14.55 16.26 22.44
CA SER A 348 14.94 17.41 23.26
C SER A 348 16.24 18.00 22.75
N GLY A 349 16.23 19.29 22.43
CA GLY A 349 17.40 20.01 21.93
C GLY A 349 17.53 20.06 20.41
N LEU A 350 16.50 19.65 19.65
CA LEU A 350 16.41 20.04 18.25
C LEU A 350 16.29 21.56 18.14
N GLU A 351 17.35 22.20 17.65
CA GLU A 351 17.43 23.65 17.51
C GLU A 351 16.30 24.20 16.63
N GLY A 352 15.59 25.20 17.13
CA GLY A 352 14.47 25.83 16.43
C GLY A 352 13.14 25.07 16.48
N VAL A 353 13.10 23.88 17.09
CA VAL A 353 11.90 23.04 17.15
C VAL A 353 11.58 22.69 18.62
N PRO A 354 10.66 23.43 19.28
CA PRO A 354 10.34 23.16 20.68
C PRO A 354 9.69 21.79 20.87
N ILE A 355 10.11 21.07 21.92
CA ILE A 355 9.64 19.71 22.17
C ILE A 355 8.14 19.65 22.45
N GLU A 356 7.58 20.67 23.10
CA GLU A 356 6.14 20.78 23.39
C GLU A 356 5.32 20.82 22.10
N ARG A 357 5.86 21.43 21.04
CA ARG A 357 5.22 21.52 19.73
C ARG A 357 5.26 20.19 18.99
N ILE A 358 6.35 19.43 19.11
CA ILE A 358 6.45 18.06 18.60
C ILE A 358 5.40 17.19 19.30
N LEU A 359 5.37 17.22 20.63
CA LEU A 359 4.46 16.42 21.46
C LEU A 359 2.98 16.69 21.15
N ALA A 360 2.62 17.94 20.84
CA ALA A 360 1.26 18.29 20.43
C ALA A 360 0.84 17.62 19.10
N LEU A 361 1.78 17.31 18.20
CA LEU A 361 1.46 16.65 16.93
C LEU A 361 1.03 15.20 17.16
N GLY A 362 1.65 14.47 18.07
CA GLY A 362 1.30 13.08 18.39
C GLY A 362 0.31 12.91 19.53
N ALA A 363 -0.21 13.99 20.11
CA ALA A 363 -1.09 13.90 21.29
C ALA A 363 -2.38 13.12 21.00
N GLU A 364 -2.72 12.19 21.89
CA GLU A 364 -4.01 11.49 21.99
C GLU A 364 -4.62 11.67 23.39
N GLU A 365 -5.75 11.00 23.68
CA GLU A 365 -6.44 11.12 24.98
C GLU A 365 -5.53 10.73 26.15
N ASP A 366 -4.73 9.67 26.00
CA ASP A 366 -3.70 9.31 26.97
C ASP A 366 -2.46 10.22 26.83
N PRO A 367 -2.19 11.12 27.79
CA PRO A 367 -1.06 12.06 27.71
C PRO A 367 0.31 11.38 27.85
N ALA A 368 0.38 10.12 28.26
CA ALA A 368 1.63 9.35 28.35
C ALA A 368 2.08 8.80 27.00
N ILE A 369 1.21 8.82 25.99
CA ILE A 369 1.43 8.20 24.69
C ILE A 369 1.58 9.25 23.58
N PHE A 370 2.45 8.94 22.63
CA PHE A 370 2.62 9.65 21.38
C PHE A 370 2.17 8.79 20.21
N ASN A 371 1.16 9.25 19.48
CA ASN A 371 0.51 8.55 18.39
C ASN A 371 1.07 9.00 17.03
N MET A 372 1.66 8.07 16.29
CA MET A 372 2.26 8.37 15.00
C MET A 372 1.25 8.70 13.92
N ALA A 373 0.04 8.12 13.95
CA ALA A 373 -1.01 8.44 13.00
C ALA A 373 -1.58 9.85 13.24
N HIS A 374 -1.75 10.25 14.51
CA HIS A 374 -2.15 11.63 14.82
C HIS A 374 -1.11 12.64 14.34
N MET A 375 0.19 12.34 14.52
CA MET A 375 1.24 13.18 13.97
C MET A 375 1.18 13.24 12.45
N GLY A 376 0.95 12.11 11.76
CA GLY A 376 0.74 12.06 10.32
C GLY A 376 -0.40 12.96 9.83
N LEU A 377 -1.58 12.85 10.45
CA LEU A 377 -2.75 13.68 10.11
C LEU A 377 -2.55 15.17 10.45
N ARG A 378 -1.80 15.49 11.52
CA ARG A 378 -1.47 16.87 11.90
C ARG A 378 -0.26 17.45 11.15
N LEU A 379 0.50 16.64 10.40
CA LEU A 379 1.57 17.10 9.51
C LEU A 379 1.16 17.07 8.04
N GLY A 380 0.20 16.25 7.64
CA GLY A 380 -0.38 16.24 6.30
C GLY A 380 -1.50 17.25 6.17
N GLN A 381 -1.52 18.02 5.09
CA GLN A 381 -2.71 18.78 4.70
C GLN A 381 -3.73 17.86 3.99
N ARG A 382 -3.28 16.76 3.39
CA ARG A 382 -4.12 15.81 2.68
C ARG A 382 -3.89 14.40 3.20
N ALA A 383 -4.97 13.65 3.40
CA ALA A 383 -4.91 12.27 3.87
C ALA A 383 -5.87 11.35 3.12
N ASN A 384 -5.52 10.07 3.02
CA ASN A 384 -6.40 9.06 2.42
C ASN A 384 -6.32 7.67 3.09
N GLY A 385 -7.43 6.94 3.01
CA GLY A 385 -7.51 5.48 3.15
C GLY A 385 -7.32 4.77 1.80
N VAL A 386 -7.35 3.43 1.83
CA VAL A 386 -6.82 2.56 0.76
C VAL A 386 -7.87 1.69 0.06
N SER A 387 -9.14 1.91 0.39
CA SER A 387 -10.36 1.49 -0.31
C SER A 387 -11.50 2.43 0.11
N LEU A 388 -12.66 2.36 -0.54
CA LEU A 388 -13.84 3.14 -0.15
C LEU A 388 -14.27 2.83 1.29
N LEU A 389 -14.50 1.54 1.60
CA LEU A 389 -14.87 1.09 2.96
C LEU A 389 -13.81 1.46 4.00
N HIS A 390 -12.51 1.34 3.67
CA HIS A 390 -11.47 1.74 4.60
C HIS A 390 -11.41 3.25 4.84
N GLY A 391 -11.78 4.07 3.85
CA GLY A 391 -11.95 5.50 4.05
C GLY A 391 -13.03 5.79 5.09
N GLU A 392 -14.17 5.10 5.00
CA GLU A 392 -15.24 5.19 6.02
C GLU A 392 -14.72 4.78 7.40
N VAL A 393 -14.10 3.61 7.52
CA VAL A 393 -13.52 3.12 8.78
C VAL A 393 -12.50 4.11 9.34
N SER A 394 -11.61 4.65 8.51
CA SER A 394 -10.58 5.62 8.91
C SER A 394 -11.21 6.93 9.42
N ARG A 395 -12.22 7.44 8.72
CA ARG A 395 -12.96 8.64 9.14
C ARG A 395 -13.62 8.45 10.50
N GLY A 396 -14.12 7.25 10.80
CA GLY A 396 -14.70 6.91 12.10
C GLY A 396 -13.63 6.77 13.19
N MET A 397 -12.54 6.06 12.89
CA MET A 397 -11.44 5.82 13.84
C MET A 397 -10.74 7.10 14.29
N PHE A 398 -10.70 8.12 13.44
CA PHE A 398 -10.05 9.41 13.72
C PHE A 398 -11.03 10.57 13.91
N ALA A 399 -12.34 10.31 14.06
CA ALA A 399 -13.37 11.34 14.19
C ALA A 399 -13.11 12.31 15.35
N ASP A 400 -12.48 11.83 16.43
CA ASP A 400 -12.15 12.64 17.61
C ASP A 400 -11.16 13.79 17.31
N LEU A 401 -10.45 13.75 16.19
CA LEU A 401 -9.60 14.86 15.73
C LEU A 401 -10.42 15.99 15.07
N TRP A 402 -11.69 15.75 14.75
CA TRP A 402 -12.63 16.69 14.12
C TRP A 402 -13.97 16.71 14.88
N PRO A 403 -13.97 17.13 16.17
CA PRO A 403 -15.16 17.11 16.99
C PRO A 403 -16.26 17.99 16.38
N GLY A 404 -17.49 17.46 16.37
CA GLY A 404 -18.68 18.16 15.85
C GLY A 404 -18.91 18.02 14.34
N PHE A 405 -17.99 17.42 13.60
CA PHE A 405 -18.19 17.07 12.19
C PHE A 405 -18.84 15.69 12.05
N ASP A 406 -19.64 15.52 11.02
CA ASP A 406 -20.10 14.19 10.64
C ASP A 406 -18.92 13.36 10.12
N GLN A 407 -18.99 12.05 10.33
CA GLN A 407 -17.95 11.13 9.85
C GLN A 407 -17.70 11.29 8.34
N ALA A 408 -18.71 11.64 7.55
CA ALA A 408 -18.60 11.93 6.11
C ALA A 408 -17.66 13.11 5.78
N GLU A 409 -17.53 14.07 6.69
CA GLU A 409 -16.80 15.33 6.47
C GLU A 409 -15.35 15.30 6.97
N VAL A 410 -14.99 14.30 7.77
CA VAL A 410 -13.61 14.07 8.21
C VAL A 410 -12.70 14.01 6.97
N PRO A 411 -11.64 14.85 6.86
CA PRO A 411 -10.90 15.08 5.61
C PRO A 411 -9.89 13.96 5.28
N ILE A 412 -10.38 12.72 5.27
CA ILE A 412 -9.66 11.52 4.86
C ILE A 412 -10.43 10.93 3.67
N ARG A 413 -9.87 11.08 2.47
CA ARG A 413 -10.46 10.54 1.24
C ARG A 413 -10.12 9.06 1.06
N SER A 414 -10.49 8.46 -0.07
CA SER A 414 -10.08 7.11 -0.45
C SER A 414 -9.37 7.09 -1.79
N ILE A 415 -8.25 6.36 -1.87
CA ILE A 415 -7.64 5.92 -3.13
C ILE A 415 -7.50 4.41 -3.04
N THR A 416 -8.32 3.67 -3.77
CA THR A 416 -8.26 2.20 -3.74
C THR A 416 -6.92 1.71 -4.30
N ASN A 417 -6.27 0.79 -3.58
CA ASN A 417 -5.00 0.22 -4.03
C ASN A 417 -5.09 -0.44 -5.42
N GLY A 418 -3.93 -0.60 -6.05
CA GLY A 418 -3.75 -1.40 -7.26
C GLY A 418 -2.52 -2.28 -7.19
N VAL A 419 -2.37 -3.15 -8.17
CA VAL A 419 -1.26 -4.10 -8.28
C VAL A 419 -0.54 -3.97 -9.61
N HIS A 420 0.77 -4.22 -9.60
CA HIS A 420 1.60 -4.04 -10.79
C HIS A 420 1.42 -5.22 -11.76
N ALA A 421 0.63 -5.01 -12.81
CA ALA A 421 0.30 -6.05 -13.79
C ALA A 421 1.55 -6.80 -14.32
N PRO A 422 2.65 -6.12 -14.74
CA PRO A 422 3.85 -6.82 -15.20
C PRO A 422 4.55 -7.70 -14.16
N THR A 423 4.35 -7.45 -12.86
CA THR A 423 4.89 -8.34 -11.81
C THR A 423 4.03 -9.59 -11.63
N TRP A 424 2.71 -9.43 -11.70
CA TRP A 424 1.76 -10.39 -11.15
C TRP A 424 1.01 -11.20 -12.21
N MET A 425 0.89 -10.69 -13.45
CA MET A 425 0.33 -11.45 -14.56
C MET A 425 1.33 -12.50 -15.05
N SER A 426 0.83 -13.68 -15.37
CA SER A 426 1.61 -14.67 -16.11
C SER A 426 1.88 -14.18 -17.53
N ARG A 427 3.01 -14.63 -18.09
CA ARG A 427 3.39 -14.31 -19.48
C ARG A 427 2.28 -14.68 -20.47
N ASP A 428 1.65 -15.84 -20.29
CA ASP A 428 0.59 -16.34 -21.18
C ASP A 428 -0.64 -15.41 -21.18
N ILE A 429 -1.03 -14.90 -20.01
CA ILE A 429 -2.16 -13.96 -19.90
C ILE A 429 -1.75 -12.56 -20.38
N MET A 430 -0.50 -12.14 -20.17
CA MET A 430 0.01 -10.87 -20.68
C MET A 430 0.06 -10.85 -22.21
N GLU A 431 0.63 -11.87 -22.85
CA GLU A 431 0.67 -12.01 -24.30
C GLU A 431 -0.74 -12.09 -24.91
N LEU A 432 -1.66 -12.78 -24.24
CA LEU A 432 -3.09 -12.79 -24.60
C LEU A 432 -3.67 -11.37 -24.55
N ALA A 433 -3.42 -10.64 -23.46
CA ALA A 433 -3.94 -9.31 -23.25
C ALA A 433 -3.33 -8.31 -24.26
N GLU A 434 -2.02 -8.37 -24.53
CA GLU A 434 -1.32 -7.55 -25.53
C GLU A 434 -1.88 -7.78 -26.93
N ARG A 435 -2.15 -9.03 -27.29
CA ARG A 435 -2.71 -9.40 -28.60
C ARG A 435 -4.11 -8.82 -28.82
N GLU A 436 -4.96 -8.85 -27.79
CA GLU A 436 -6.37 -8.43 -27.92
C GLU A 436 -6.58 -6.93 -27.66
N LEU A 437 -5.73 -6.30 -26.82
CA LEU A 437 -5.86 -4.92 -26.35
C LEU A 437 -4.87 -3.96 -27.01
N GLY A 438 -3.65 -4.44 -27.32
CA GLY A 438 -2.49 -3.61 -27.60
C GLY A 438 -1.79 -3.15 -26.30
N SER A 439 -0.48 -2.92 -26.37
CA SER A 439 0.36 -2.61 -25.20
C SER A 439 -0.06 -1.31 -24.48
N GLU A 440 -0.43 -0.26 -25.21
CA GLU A 440 -0.85 1.02 -24.60
C GLU A 440 -2.14 0.88 -23.75
N ALA A 441 -3.08 0.04 -24.20
CA ALA A 441 -4.35 -0.19 -23.53
C ALA A 441 -4.22 -0.99 -22.23
N LEU A 442 -3.16 -1.81 -22.12
CA LEU A 442 -2.83 -2.52 -20.88
C LEU A 442 -2.35 -1.57 -19.79
N ASP A 443 -1.57 -0.56 -20.17
CA ASP A 443 -0.99 0.40 -19.24
C ASP A 443 -2.02 1.43 -18.78
N ASP A 444 -2.86 1.91 -19.70
CA ASP A 444 -3.84 2.94 -19.42
C ASP A 444 -5.19 2.40 -18.88
N GLY A 445 -5.46 1.10 -19.04
CA GLY A 445 -6.69 0.44 -18.61
C GLY A 445 -7.85 0.58 -19.60
N SER A 446 -7.63 1.11 -20.80
CA SER A 446 -8.65 1.24 -21.83
C SER A 446 -8.95 -0.13 -22.49
N SER A 447 -10.16 -0.28 -23.03
CA SER A 447 -10.50 -1.36 -23.97
C SER A 447 -10.47 -2.82 -23.47
N TRP A 448 -10.35 -3.07 -22.15
CA TRP A 448 -10.33 -4.43 -21.56
C TRP A 448 -11.53 -5.31 -21.92
N SER A 449 -12.64 -4.72 -22.39
CA SER A 449 -13.78 -5.44 -22.97
C SER A 449 -13.44 -6.28 -24.21
N ALA A 450 -12.32 -6.01 -24.89
CA ALA A 450 -11.85 -6.80 -26.04
C ALA A 450 -11.48 -8.24 -25.69
N ILE A 451 -11.10 -8.52 -24.43
CA ILE A 451 -10.88 -9.87 -23.89
C ILE A 451 -12.17 -10.71 -24.01
N GLY A 452 -13.33 -10.04 -24.14
CA GLY A 452 -14.59 -10.56 -24.64
C GLY A 452 -14.50 -11.56 -25.81
N ARG A 453 -13.52 -11.35 -26.70
CA ARG A 453 -13.35 -12.08 -27.98
C ARG A 453 -12.62 -13.41 -27.85
N VAL A 454 -11.95 -13.67 -26.73
CA VAL A 454 -11.15 -14.89 -26.52
C VAL A 454 -12.08 -16.10 -26.38
N GLY A 455 -11.81 -17.16 -27.15
CA GLY A 455 -12.60 -18.39 -27.14
C GLY A 455 -12.52 -19.16 -25.82
N ASP A 456 -13.60 -19.87 -25.46
CA ASP A 456 -13.69 -20.62 -24.20
C ASP A 456 -12.55 -21.66 -24.05
N GLU A 457 -12.22 -22.38 -25.14
CA GLU A 457 -11.19 -23.43 -25.15
C GLU A 457 -9.77 -22.87 -24.94
N GLU A 458 -9.45 -21.73 -25.55
CA GLU A 458 -8.14 -21.09 -25.40
C GLU A 458 -7.94 -20.60 -23.96
N LEU A 459 -8.92 -19.86 -23.42
CA LEU A 459 -8.85 -19.34 -22.06
C LEU A 459 -8.80 -20.47 -21.03
N TRP A 460 -9.60 -21.52 -21.20
CA TRP A 460 -9.54 -22.70 -20.33
C TRP A 460 -8.20 -23.44 -20.42
N GLY A 461 -7.65 -23.58 -21.62
CA GLY A 461 -6.32 -24.17 -21.85
C GLY A 461 -5.24 -23.44 -21.08
N ILE A 462 -5.16 -22.11 -21.22
CA ILE A 462 -4.21 -21.27 -20.48
C ILE A 462 -4.37 -21.48 -18.96
N ARG A 463 -5.61 -21.42 -18.45
CA ARG A 463 -5.87 -21.62 -17.00
C ARG A 463 -5.40 -22.99 -16.51
N ARG A 464 -5.62 -24.06 -17.29
CA ARG A 464 -5.17 -25.42 -16.93
C ARG A 464 -3.65 -25.54 -16.95
N ASP A 465 -2.97 -24.92 -17.91
CA ASP A 465 -1.51 -24.93 -18.00
C ASP A 465 -0.87 -24.16 -16.82
N LEU A 466 -1.44 -23.01 -16.45
CA LEU A 466 -1.01 -22.27 -15.26
C LEU A 466 -1.21 -23.09 -13.98
N ARG A 467 -2.33 -23.82 -13.87
CA ARG A 467 -2.59 -24.74 -12.75
C ARG A 467 -1.56 -25.87 -12.71
N GLU A 468 -1.20 -26.45 -13.85
CA GLU A 468 -0.16 -27.48 -13.92
C GLU A 468 1.21 -26.99 -13.45
N ARG A 469 1.61 -25.77 -13.85
CA ARG A 469 2.85 -25.14 -13.36
C ARG A 469 2.82 -24.96 -11.83
N LEU A 470 1.68 -24.52 -11.28
CA LEU A 470 1.50 -24.43 -9.83
C LEU A 470 1.59 -25.80 -9.14
N VAL A 471 0.96 -26.85 -9.68
CA VAL A 471 1.06 -28.20 -9.13
C VAL A 471 2.51 -28.68 -9.09
N GLY A 472 3.29 -28.43 -10.16
CA GLY A 472 4.72 -28.72 -10.17
C GLY A 472 5.49 -28.02 -9.04
N GLU A 473 5.22 -26.72 -8.84
CA GLU A 473 5.85 -25.93 -7.79
C GLU A 473 5.45 -26.39 -6.38
N ILE A 474 4.17 -26.75 -6.18
CA ILE A 474 3.67 -27.34 -4.93
C ILE A 474 4.44 -28.62 -4.61
N ARG A 475 4.52 -29.57 -5.57
CA ARG A 475 5.22 -30.85 -5.36
C ARG A 475 6.69 -30.63 -4.99
N ARG A 476 7.37 -29.69 -5.66
CA ARG A 476 8.76 -29.31 -5.36
C ARG A 476 8.91 -28.77 -3.93
N ARG A 477 8.05 -27.84 -3.52
CA ARG A 477 8.12 -27.19 -2.19
C ARG A 477 7.69 -28.10 -1.05
N VAL A 478 6.68 -28.94 -1.25
CA VAL A 478 6.25 -29.95 -0.26
C VAL A 478 7.40 -30.92 0.00
N ARG A 479 8.06 -31.41 -1.04
CA ARG A 479 9.24 -32.27 -0.92
C ARG A 479 10.38 -31.59 -0.15
N ALA A 480 10.70 -30.34 -0.49
CA ALA A 480 11.74 -29.57 0.20
C ALA A 480 11.41 -29.33 1.68
N SER A 481 10.17 -28.98 2.00
CA SER A 481 9.67 -28.79 3.37
C SER A 481 9.77 -30.10 4.17
N ALA A 482 9.33 -31.22 3.60
CA ALA A 482 9.38 -32.52 4.26
C ALA A 482 10.82 -32.96 4.60
N LEU A 483 11.77 -32.75 3.69
CA LEU A 483 13.21 -32.97 3.95
C LEU A 483 13.71 -32.07 5.08
N GLN A 484 13.37 -30.78 5.06
CA GLN A 484 13.77 -29.84 6.10
C GLN A 484 13.20 -30.18 7.48
N ARG A 485 12.00 -30.79 7.51
CA ARG A 485 11.31 -31.27 8.71
C ARG A 485 11.85 -32.62 9.21
N GLY A 486 12.82 -33.22 8.51
CA GLY A 486 13.54 -34.41 8.94
C GLY A 486 13.01 -35.74 8.38
N MET A 487 12.13 -35.72 7.37
CA MET A 487 11.70 -36.96 6.68
C MET A 487 12.82 -37.50 5.79
N ALA A 488 12.93 -38.83 5.70
CA ALA A 488 13.91 -39.47 4.84
C ALA A 488 13.44 -39.51 3.38
N GLU A 489 14.40 -39.52 2.44
CA GLU A 489 14.13 -39.57 0.99
C GLU A 489 13.19 -40.71 0.57
N ALA A 490 13.31 -41.88 1.20
CA ALA A 490 12.47 -43.05 0.94
C ALA A 490 10.99 -42.84 1.33
N GLU A 491 10.68 -41.88 2.21
CA GLU A 491 9.32 -41.57 2.67
C GLU A 491 8.61 -40.57 1.76
N LEU A 492 9.31 -39.96 0.80
CA LEU A 492 8.80 -38.83 0.02
C LEU A 492 8.17 -39.20 -1.32
N GLY A 493 7.99 -40.49 -1.60
CA GLY A 493 7.35 -40.94 -2.85
C GLY A 493 5.94 -40.40 -3.05
N TRP A 494 5.21 -40.05 -1.98
CA TRP A 494 3.86 -39.48 -2.08
C TRP A 494 3.85 -38.03 -2.58
N THR A 495 4.94 -37.28 -2.45
CA THR A 495 4.97 -35.86 -2.82
C THR A 495 4.85 -35.65 -4.33
N SER A 496 5.21 -36.65 -5.14
CA SER A 496 5.05 -36.58 -6.60
C SER A 496 3.60 -36.74 -7.07
N SER A 497 2.72 -37.27 -6.21
CA SER A 497 1.27 -37.41 -6.47
C SER A 497 0.42 -36.33 -5.78
N THR A 498 1.05 -35.39 -5.07
CA THR A 498 0.34 -34.28 -4.43
C THR A 498 -0.24 -33.36 -5.50
N PHE A 499 -1.54 -33.09 -5.40
CA PHE A 499 -2.35 -32.25 -6.28
C PHE A 499 -2.44 -32.77 -7.72
N ASP A 500 -3.54 -32.40 -8.39
CA ASP A 500 -3.86 -32.79 -9.76
C ASP A 500 -4.19 -31.53 -10.58
N PRO A 501 -3.60 -31.34 -11.78
CA PRO A 501 -3.89 -30.19 -12.63
C PRO A 501 -5.31 -30.16 -13.20
N ASP A 502 -6.11 -31.21 -13.07
CA ASP A 502 -7.50 -31.24 -13.55
C ASP A 502 -8.54 -31.07 -12.42
N VAL A 503 -8.07 -30.81 -11.19
CA VAL A 503 -8.91 -30.61 -9.99
C VAL A 503 -8.96 -29.14 -9.58
N LEU A 504 -10.15 -28.70 -9.13
CA LEU A 504 -10.41 -27.33 -8.67
C LEU A 504 -9.44 -26.93 -7.56
N THR A 505 -8.61 -25.91 -7.80
CA THR A 505 -7.58 -25.46 -6.85
C THR A 505 -7.96 -24.14 -6.19
N ILE A 506 -8.08 -24.13 -4.86
CA ILE A 506 -8.32 -22.95 -4.04
C ILE A 506 -7.00 -22.49 -3.41
N GLY A 507 -6.68 -21.21 -3.56
CA GLY A 507 -5.51 -20.56 -2.96
C GLY A 507 -5.87 -19.76 -1.71
N PHE A 508 -5.03 -19.88 -0.68
CA PHE A 508 -5.07 -19.02 0.50
C PHE A 508 -3.64 -18.64 0.92
N ALA A 509 -3.20 -17.40 0.65
CA ALA A 509 -1.91 -16.94 1.19
C ALA A 509 -1.90 -15.51 1.73
N ARG A 510 -1.44 -15.36 2.97
CA ARG A 510 -1.42 -14.09 3.71
C ARG A 510 -0.60 -14.21 5.00
N ARG A 511 -0.31 -13.08 5.65
CA ARG A 511 0.13 -13.10 7.07
C ARG A 511 -0.94 -13.79 7.93
N VAL A 512 -0.55 -14.44 9.02
CA VAL A 512 -1.47 -15.22 9.87
C VAL A 512 -1.71 -14.56 11.23
N PRO A 513 -2.35 -13.36 11.31
CA PRO A 513 -2.94 -12.87 12.54
C PRO A 513 -4.35 -13.44 12.72
N SER A 514 -4.89 -13.36 13.94
CA SER A 514 -6.21 -13.90 14.31
C SER A 514 -7.36 -13.40 13.42
N TYR A 515 -7.40 -12.12 13.08
CA TYR A 515 -8.49 -11.52 12.29
C TYR A 515 -8.58 -12.03 10.85
N LYS A 516 -7.52 -12.65 10.30
CA LYS A 516 -7.54 -13.24 8.95
C LYS A 516 -8.05 -14.67 8.89
N ARG A 517 -8.39 -15.26 10.04
CA ARG A 517 -9.17 -16.50 10.20
C ARG A 517 -8.71 -17.70 9.34
N LEU A 518 -7.41 -18.00 9.38
CA LEU A 518 -6.81 -19.18 8.70
C LEU A 518 -7.56 -20.48 9.01
N THR A 519 -7.96 -20.69 10.27
CA THR A 519 -8.60 -21.93 10.72
C THR A 519 -10.12 -21.94 10.61
N LEU A 520 -10.76 -20.92 10.00
CA LEU A 520 -12.21 -20.94 9.76
C LEU A 520 -12.63 -22.19 8.97
N MET A 521 -11.82 -22.59 7.99
CA MET A 521 -12.04 -23.81 7.19
C MET A 521 -11.82 -25.11 7.97
N LEU A 522 -11.32 -25.04 9.22
CA LEU A 522 -11.18 -26.19 10.12
C LEU A 522 -12.27 -26.21 11.20
N ARG A 523 -13.27 -25.32 11.16
CA ARG A 523 -14.40 -25.39 12.09
C ARG A 523 -15.23 -26.67 11.92
N ASP A 524 -15.31 -27.20 10.70
CA ASP A 524 -15.85 -28.54 10.42
C ASP A 524 -14.85 -29.37 9.58
N PRO A 525 -13.90 -30.05 10.26
CA PRO A 525 -12.86 -30.84 9.57
C PRO A 525 -13.42 -31.98 8.73
N GLU A 526 -14.54 -32.59 9.13
CA GLU A 526 -15.16 -33.71 8.41
C GLU A 526 -15.84 -33.23 7.13
N ARG A 527 -16.50 -32.08 7.18
CA ARG A 527 -17.04 -31.43 5.97
C ARG A 527 -15.92 -31.00 5.02
N LEU A 528 -14.82 -30.45 5.55
CA LEU A 528 -13.64 -30.15 4.73
C LEU A 528 -13.07 -31.43 4.07
N ARG A 529 -12.89 -32.53 4.82
CA ARG A 529 -12.46 -33.83 4.25
C ARG A 529 -13.39 -34.28 3.14
N SER A 530 -14.70 -34.15 3.33
CA SER A 530 -15.72 -34.53 2.35
C SER A 530 -15.61 -33.74 1.05
N LEU A 531 -15.31 -32.44 1.11
CA LEU A 531 -15.04 -31.61 -0.07
C LEU A 531 -13.74 -31.99 -0.78
N LEU A 532 -12.66 -32.17 -0.01
CA LEU A 532 -11.35 -32.54 -0.57
C LEU A 532 -11.40 -33.89 -1.29
N LEU A 533 -12.17 -34.84 -0.76
CA LEU A 533 -12.24 -36.23 -1.22
C LEU A 533 -13.54 -36.55 -1.97
N HIS A 534 -14.31 -35.54 -2.38
CA HIS A 534 -15.58 -35.76 -3.08
C HIS A 534 -15.32 -36.61 -4.34
N PRO A 535 -16.11 -37.68 -4.58
CA PRO A 535 -15.82 -38.65 -5.64
C PRO A 535 -15.87 -38.05 -7.05
N GLU A 536 -16.80 -37.13 -7.31
CA GLU A 536 -17.00 -36.52 -8.63
C GLU A 536 -16.49 -35.07 -8.74
N ARG A 537 -16.45 -34.32 -7.64
CA ARG A 537 -16.15 -32.88 -7.61
C ARG A 537 -15.14 -32.55 -6.49
N PRO A 538 -13.97 -33.21 -6.48
CA PRO A 538 -12.98 -32.99 -5.42
C PRO A 538 -12.46 -31.55 -5.46
N VAL A 539 -11.97 -31.08 -4.32
CA VAL A 539 -11.29 -29.78 -4.22
C VAL A 539 -9.85 -30.00 -3.73
N GLN A 540 -8.93 -29.13 -4.15
CA GLN A 540 -7.61 -29.04 -3.54
C GLN A 540 -7.31 -27.63 -3.03
N ILE A 541 -6.60 -27.50 -1.91
CA ILE A 541 -6.38 -26.22 -1.22
C ILE A 541 -4.89 -26.03 -0.92
N VAL A 542 -4.29 -25.00 -1.51
CA VAL A 542 -2.92 -24.59 -1.22
C VAL A 542 -2.91 -23.39 -0.27
N ILE A 543 -2.19 -23.54 0.83
CA ILE A 543 -2.10 -22.56 1.91
C ILE A 543 -0.66 -22.09 2.06
N ALA A 544 -0.44 -20.79 2.25
CA ALA A 544 0.89 -20.27 2.59
C ALA A 544 0.79 -19.03 3.50
N GLY A 545 1.79 -18.78 4.33
CA GLY A 545 1.75 -17.61 5.20
C GLY A 545 2.77 -17.64 6.31
N LYS A 546 3.03 -16.45 6.87
CA LYS A 546 3.94 -16.25 8.00
C LYS A 546 3.17 -15.61 9.16
N SER A 547 3.38 -16.09 10.38
CA SER A 547 2.94 -15.40 11.60
C SER A 547 4.08 -14.55 12.16
N HIS A 548 3.74 -13.50 12.90
CA HIS A 548 4.75 -12.67 13.55
C HIS A 548 5.56 -13.51 14.55
N PRO A 549 6.89 -13.31 14.71
CA PRO A 549 7.69 -14.15 15.60
C PRO A 549 7.23 -14.15 17.06
N ALA A 550 6.60 -13.05 17.51
CA ALA A 550 6.01 -12.90 18.85
C ALA A 550 4.52 -13.28 18.94
N ASP A 551 3.87 -13.68 17.84
CA ASP A 551 2.45 -14.08 17.81
C ASP A 551 2.32 -15.61 17.93
N ASP A 552 2.42 -16.11 19.17
CA ASP A 552 2.30 -17.54 19.45
C ASP A 552 0.92 -18.10 19.05
N THR A 553 -0.13 -17.29 19.12
CA THR A 553 -1.47 -17.69 18.66
C THR A 553 -1.46 -17.96 17.16
N GLY A 554 -0.92 -17.05 16.35
CA GLY A 554 -0.79 -17.26 14.91
C GLY A 554 0.08 -18.48 14.55
N LYS A 555 1.15 -18.74 15.31
CA LYS A 555 1.98 -19.96 15.15
C LYS A 555 1.21 -21.24 15.48
N GLN A 556 0.35 -21.22 16.50
CA GLN A 556 -0.54 -22.34 16.82
C GLN A 556 -1.54 -22.60 15.69
N LEU A 557 -2.13 -21.56 15.10
CA LEU A 557 -3.03 -21.70 13.95
C LEU A 557 -2.34 -22.35 12.74
N ILE A 558 -1.08 -21.98 12.47
CA ILE A 558 -0.26 -22.63 11.43
C ILE A 558 -0.05 -24.11 11.76
N ALA A 559 0.35 -24.43 12.99
CA ALA A 559 0.62 -25.82 13.40
C ALA A 559 -0.63 -26.71 13.30
N GLN A 560 -1.81 -26.20 13.68
CA GLN A 560 -3.09 -26.90 13.52
C GLN A 560 -3.38 -27.19 12.03
N MET A 561 -3.18 -26.21 11.16
CA MET A 561 -3.38 -26.38 9.72
C MET A 561 -2.40 -27.37 9.10
N VAL A 562 -1.11 -27.30 9.46
CA VAL A 562 -0.09 -28.25 8.99
C VAL A 562 -0.44 -29.67 9.43
N THR A 563 -0.86 -29.84 10.68
CA THR A 563 -1.26 -31.15 11.22
C THR A 563 -2.41 -31.76 10.42
N PHE A 564 -3.45 -30.97 10.13
CA PHE A 564 -4.57 -31.44 9.30
C PHE A 564 -4.10 -31.76 7.86
N ALA A 565 -3.29 -30.88 7.27
CA ALA A 565 -2.83 -31.03 5.90
C ALA A 565 -1.87 -32.22 5.68
N ASP A 566 -1.13 -32.63 6.72
CA ASP A 566 -0.19 -33.75 6.66
C ASP A 566 -0.86 -35.13 6.81
N ASP A 567 -2.13 -35.19 7.19
CA ASP A 567 -2.86 -36.44 7.32
C ASP A 567 -2.83 -37.21 5.98
N PRO A 568 -2.34 -38.47 5.95
CA PRO A 568 -2.28 -39.29 4.75
C PRO A 568 -3.58 -39.38 3.95
N ALA A 569 -4.74 -39.26 4.62
CA ALA A 569 -6.04 -39.28 3.99
C ALA A 569 -6.29 -38.05 3.09
N VAL A 570 -5.68 -36.89 3.37
CA VAL A 570 -5.96 -35.63 2.65
C VAL A 570 -4.72 -34.92 2.10
N ARG A 571 -3.50 -35.29 2.49
CA ARG A 571 -2.22 -34.63 2.09
C ARG A 571 -1.92 -34.58 0.58
N HIS A 572 -2.71 -35.28 -0.22
CA HIS A 572 -2.66 -35.23 -1.68
C HIS A 572 -3.60 -34.16 -2.27
N ARG A 573 -4.44 -33.51 -1.46
CA ARG A 573 -5.41 -32.47 -1.82
C ARG A 573 -5.24 -31.17 -1.04
N ILE A 574 -4.59 -31.17 0.12
CA ILE A 574 -4.35 -29.94 0.89
C ILE A 574 -2.90 -29.86 1.33
N THR A 575 -2.33 -28.65 1.33
CA THR A 575 -0.94 -28.45 1.78
C THR A 575 -0.70 -27.05 2.34
N PHE A 576 0.25 -26.95 3.26
CA PHE A 576 0.80 -25.69 3.76
C PHE A 576 2.24 -25.52 3.25
N LEU A 577 2.50 -24.47 2.48
CA LEU A 577 3.81 -24.15 1.93
C LEU A 577 4.53 -23.13 2.84
N PRO A 578 5.71 -23.48 3.38
CA PRO A 578 6.49 -22.54 4.19
C PRO A 578 7.25 -21.53 3.33
N ASP A 579 7.62 -20.44 3.98
CA ASP A 579 8.45 -19.35 3.45
C ASP A 579 7.83 -18.61 2.27
N TYR A 580 6.57 -18.19 2.46
CA TYR A 580 5.84 -17.37 1.49
C TYR A 580 6.59 -16.07 1.15
N ASP A 581 6.90 -15.88 -0.13
CA ASP A 581 7.61 -14.73 -0.71
C ASP A 581 7.03 -14.35 -2.09
N ILE A 582 7.57 -13.30 -2.73
CA ILE A 582 7.14 -12.85 -4.07
C ILE A 582 7.27 -13.97 -5.10
N GLY A 583 8.36 -14.75 -5.03
CA GLY A 583 8.62 -15.85 -5.96
C GLY A 583 7.55 -16.93 -5.92
N MET A 584 7.16 -17.39 -4.72
CA MET A 584 6.06 -18.33 -4.52
C MET A 584 4.72 -17.70 -4.92
N ALA A 585 4.50 -16.45 -4.55
CA ALA A 585 3.24 -15.74 -4.77
C ALA A 585 2.85 -15.70 -6.25
N ARG A 586 3.82 -15.50 -7.15
CA ARG A 586 3.58 -15.56 -8.61
C ARG A 586 2.89 -16.85 -9.02
N TYR A 587 3.46 -18.02 -8.68
CA TYR A 587 2.85 -19.32 -9.00
C TYR A 587 1.45 -19.51 -8.40
N LEU A 588 1.23 -19.04 -7.17
CA LEU A 588 -0.08 -19.11 -6.54
C LEU A 588 -1.11 -18.28 -7.33
N TYR A 589 -0.83 -17.01 -7.60
CA TYR A 589 -1.77 -16.13 -8.31
C TYR A 589 -2.02 -16.57 -9.74
N TRP A 590 -1.02 -17.15 -10.41
CA TRP A 590 -1.18 -17.70 -11.74
C TRP A 590 -2.07 -18.93 -11.76
N GLY A 591 -1.81 -19.92 -10.90
CA GLY A 591 -2.35 -21.27 -11.08
C GLY A 591 -3.63 -21.60 -10.32
N VAL A 592 -4.01 -20.83 -9.28
CA VAL A 592 -5.23 -21.12 -8.51
C VAL A 592 -6.48 -20.72 -9.27
N ASP A 593 -7.54 -21.50 -9.15
CA ASP A 593 -8.84 -21.22 -9.80
C ASP A 593 -9.69 -20.26 -8.99
N VAL A 594 -9.62 -20.40 -7.66
CA VAL A 594 -10.33 -19.55 -6.71
C VAL A 594 -9.34 -18.99 -5.71
N TRP A 595 -9.42 -17.69 -5.46
CA TRP A 595 -8.70 -17.03 -4.39
C TRP A 595 -9.62 -16.80 -3.18
N LEU A 596 -9.31 -17.42 -2.05
CA LEU A 596 -10.13 -17.37 -0.84
C LEU A 596 -9.66 -16.25 0.09
N ASN A 597 -10.57 -15.33 0.47
CA ASN A 597 -10.37 -14.35 1.54
C ASN A 597 -11.53 -14.35 2.55
N ASN A 598 -11.25 -14.61 3.82
CA ASN A 598 -12.26 -14.61 4.88
C ASN A 598 -11.84 -13.77 6.10
N PRO A 599 -11.35 -12.52 5.92
CA PRO A 599 -11.05 -11.67 7.06
C PRO A 599 -12.32 -11.34 7.85
N LEU A 600 -12.16 -10.96 9.11
CA LEU A 600 -13.23 -10.29 9.85
C LEU A 600 -13.53 -8.95 9.20
N ARG A 601 -14.80 -8.69 8.88
CA ARG A 601 -15.26 -7.38 8.40
C ARG A 601 -15.38 -6.40 9.59
N PRO A 602 -14.97 -5.12 9.48
CA PRO A 602 -14.27 -4.45 8.38
C PRO A 602 -12.75 -4.33 8.64
N LEU A 603 -12.07 -5.43 9.00
CA LEU A 603 -10.68 -5.43 9.48
C LEU A 603 -9.64 -5.67 8.38
N GLU A 604 -10.06 -5.82 7.11
CA GLU A 604 -9.16 -5.78 5.96
C GLU A 604 -9.27 -4.43 5.26
N ALA A 605 -8.25 -3.57 5.44
CA ALA A 605 -8.25 -2.23 4.83
C ALA A 605 -8.38 -2.24 3.30
N CYS A 606 -7.78 -3.21 2.62
CA CYS A 606 -7.95 -3.35 1.17
C CYS A 606 -7.76 -4.81 0.77
N GLY A 607 -6.53 -5.32 0.82
CA GLY A 607 -6.21 -6.73 0.52
C GLY A 607 -5.88 -6.98 -0.96
N THR A 608 -4.68 -6.61 -1.41
CA THR A 608 -4.27 -6.66 -2.83
C THR A 608 -4.07 -8.07 -3.41
N SER A 609 -4.10 -9.15 -2.61
CA SER A 609 -3.87 -10.50 -3.13
C SER A 609 -4.96 -10.99 -4.09
N GLY A 610 -6.23 -10.65 -3.82
CA GLY A 610 -7.35 -11.01 -4.70
C GLY A 610 -7.30 -10.29 -6.05
N MET A 611 -6.74 -9.07 -6.08
CA MET A 611 -6.50 -8.30 -7.30
C MET A 611 -5.50 -9.01 -8.22
N LYS A 612 -4.41 -9.54 -7.66
CA LYS A 612 -3.36 -10.27 -8.41
C LYS A 612 -3.88 -11.57 -9.00
N ALA A 613 -4.70 -12.28 -8.23
CA ALA A 613 -5.35 -13.50 -8.67
C ALA A 613 -6.37 -13.20 -9.80
N ALA A 614 -7.16 -12.14 -9.67
CA ALA A 614 -8.14 -11.70 -10.67
C ALA A 614 -7.49 -11.35 -12.01
N LEU A 615 -6.33 -10.68 -12.02
CA LEU A 615 -5.58 -10.39 -13.26
C LEU A 615 -5.18 -11.63 -14.05
N ASN A 616 -5.09 -12.79 -13.40
CA ASN A 616 -4.77 -14.05 -14.06
C ASN A 616 -6.03 -14.86 -14.41
N GLY A 617 -7.23 -14.40 -14.05
CA GLY A 617 -8.48 -15.12 -14.25
C GLY A 617 -8.85 -16.09 -13.13
N ALA A 618 -8.28 -15.94 -11.93
CA ALA A 618 -8.80 -16.61 -10.75
C ALA A 618 -10.05 -15.88 -10.22
N LEU A 619 -11.08 -16.63 -9.83
CA LEU A 619 -12.32 -16.07 -9.27
C LEU A 619 -12.14 -15.81 -7.77
N ASN A 620 -12.69 -14.71 -7.26
CA ASN A 620 -12.62 -14.41 -5.83
C ASN A 620 -13.77 -15.09 -5.07
N LEU A 621 -13.45 -15.71 -3.93
CA LEU A 621 -14.41 -16.16 -2.94
C LEU A 621 -14.08 -15.42 -1.65
N SER A 622 -14.83 -14.35 -1.35
CA SER A 622 -14.41 -13.39 -0.32
C SER A 622 -15.56 -12.84 0.51
N ILE A 623 -15.28 -12.53 1.78
CA ILE A 623 -16.11 -11.61 2.57
C ILE A 623 -16.11 -10.23 1.87
N LEU A 624 -17.25 -9.52 1.90
CA LEU A 624 -17.37 -8.14 1.39
C LEU A 624 -16.64 -7.17 2.33
N ASP A 625 -15.32 -7.10 2.19
CA ASP A 625 -14.44 -6.23 2.95
C ASP A 625 -13.32 -5.69 2.04
N GLY A 626 -12.64 -4.62 2.47
CA GLY A 626 -11.55 -4.01 1.73
C GLY A 626 -11.96 -3.53 0.33
N TRP A 627 -11.25 -3.97 -0.72
CA TRP A 627 -11.59 -3.64 -2.12
C TRP A 627 -12.74 -4.47 -2.68
N TRP A 628 -13.03 -5.62 -2.06
CA TRP A 628 -14.04 -6.53 -2.60
C TRP A 628 -15.45 -5.99 -2.39
N ASP A 629 -15.68 -5.27 -1.28
CA ASP A 629 -16.93 -4.58 -0.96
C ASP A 629 -17.36 -3.62 -2.07
N GLU A 630 -16.40 -2.87 -2.66
CA GLU A 630 -16.70 -1.88 -3.71
C GLU A 630 -16.82 -2.44 -5.14
N TRP A 631 -16.18 -3.57 -5.46
CA TRP A 631 -16.10 -4.07 -6.86
C TRP A 631 -16.74 -5.44 -7.09
N PHE A 632 -17.31 -6.10 -6.08
CA PHE A 632 -18.11 -7.30 -6.28
C PHE A 632 -19.38 -6.99 -7.09
N ASP A 633 -19.65 -7.77 -8.15
CA ASP A 633 -20.82 -7.59 -9.01
C ASP A 633 -21.68 -8.85 -9.19
N GLY A 634 -21.32 -9.95 -8.52
CA GLY A 634 -22.02 -11.24 -8.62
C GLY A 634 -21.62 -12.12 -9.80
N GLU A 635 -20.87 -11.58 -10.78
CA GLU A 635 -20.38 -12.31 -11.95
C GLU A 635 -18.87 -12.58 -11.87
N ASN A 636 -18.14 -11.77 -11.10
CA ASN A 636 -16.68 -11.85 -10.92
C ASN A 636 -16.21 -12.75 -9.75
N GLY A 637 -17.12 -13.49 -9.12
CA GLY A 637 -16.81 -14.37 -8.00
C GLY A 637 -18.00 -14.61 -7.06
N TRP A 638 -17.71 -14.78 -5.77
CA TRP A 638 -18.70 -15.02 -4.73
C TRP A 638 -18.41 -14.19 -3.48
N ALA A 639 -19.48 -13.68 -2.88
CA ALA A 639 -19.48 -13.08 -1.57
C ALA A 639 -19.80 -14.13 -0.50
N ILE A 640 -18.91 -14.29 0.49
CA ILE A 640 -19.24 -15.01 1.72
C ILE A 640 -20.09 -14.05 2.56
N PRO A 641 -21.34 -14.40 2.90
CA PRO A 641 -22.19 -13.54 3.73
C PRO A 641 -21.55 -13.29 5.10
N SER A 642 -21.43 -12.02 5.48
CA SER A 642 -21.03 -11.64 6.83
C SER A 642 -22.19 -11.85 7.80
N ALA A 643 -21.90 -12.36 9.00
CA ALA A 643 -22.90 -12.48 10.06
C ALA A 643 -23.01 -11.15 10.84
N ASP A 644 -23.42 -10.09 10.14
CA ASP A 644 -23.57 -8.75 10.68
C ASP A 644 -24.59 -8.74 11.85
N GLY A 645 -24.25 -8.03 12.93
CA GLY A 645 -25.08 -7.95 14.14
C GLY A 645 -24.94 -9.14 15.11
N VAL A 646 -24.17 -10.19 14.77
CA VAL A 646 -23.85 -11.28 15.70
C VAL A 646 -22.64 -10.88 16.56
N THR A 647 -22.88 -10.65 17.84
CA THR A 647 -21.84 -10.23 18.81
C THR A 647 -21.02 -11.40 19.35
N ASP A 648 -21.58 -12.61 19.37
CA ASP A 648 -20.88 -13.83 19.76
C ASP A 648 -19.92 -14.27 18.64
N VAL A 649 -18.62 -14.21 18.95
CA VAL A 649 -17.52 -14.51 18.02
C VAL A 649 -17.60 -15.94 17.49
N ASP A 650 -17.89 -16.92 18.33
CA ASP A 650 -17.94 -18.33 17.93
C ASP A 650 -19.15 -18.60 17.06
N ARG A 651 -20.31 -18.06 17.44
CA ARG A 651 -21.52 -18.18 16.62
C ARG A 651 -21.36 -17.53 15.25
N ARG A 652 -20.75 -16.34 15.19
CA ARG A 652 -20.46 -15.66 13.92
C ARG A 652 -19.59 -16.54 13.03
N ASP A 653 -18.50 -17.06 13.58
CA ASP A 653 -17.57 -17.89 12.84
C ASP A 653 -18.22 -19.22 12.39
N ASP A 654 -19.13 -19.81 13.18
CA ASP A 654 -19.91 -20.99 12.77
C ASP A 654 -20.83 -20.68 11.57
N VAL A 655 -21.55 -19.57 11.61
CA VAL A 655 -22.45 -19.14 10.52
C VAL A 655 -21.67 -18.87 9.24
N GLU A 656 -20.56 -18.14 9.33
CA GLU A 656 -19.73 -17.80 8.17
C GLU A 656 -18.98 -19.01 7.61
N ALA A 657 -18.53 -19.95 8.48
CA ALA A 657 -17.96 -21.21 8.04
C ALA A 657 -18.99 -22.08 7.29
N LEU A 658 -20.22 -22.18 7.80
CA LEU A 658 -21.31 -22.89 7.11
C LEU A 658 -21.56 -22.30 5.71
N ALA A 659 -21.66 -20.98 5.62
CA ALA A 659 -21.87 -20.30 4.34
C ALA A 659 -20.69 -20.51 3.37
N LEU A 660 -19.45 -20.50 3.88
CA LEU A 660 -18.26 -20.82 3.09
C LEU A 660 -18.34 -22.24 2.50
N TYR A 661 -18.68 -23.24 3.30
CA TYR A 661 -18.81 -24.61 2.81
C TYR A 661 -19.95 -24.75 1.79
N ASP A 662 -21.12 -24.15 2.07
CA ASP A 662 -22.27 -24.18 1.16
C ASP A 662 -21.93 -23.57 -0.20
N LEU A 663 -21.21 -22.43 -0.22
CA LEU A 663 -20.75 -21.80 -1.45
C LEU A 663 -19.81 -22.72 -2.24
N ILE A 664 -18.80 -23.30 -1.57
CA ILE A 664 -17.83 -24.19 -2.23
C ILE A 664 -18.54 -25.41 -2.81
N GLU A 665 -19.41 -26.04 -2.03
CA GLU A 665 -20.08 -27.30 -2.38
C GLU A 665 -21.12 -27.10 -3.50
N GLN A 666 -22.01 -26.13 -3.34
CA GLN A 666 -23.20 -25.99 -4.18
C GLN A 666 -22.94 -25.12 -5.41
N GLN A 667 -22.04 -24.14 -5.32
CA GLN A 667 -21.81 -23.18 -6.41
C GLN A 667 -20.44 -23.36 -7.05
N VAL A 668 -19.35 -23.20 -6.29
CA VAL A 668 -17.99 -23.17 -6.86
C VAL A 668 -17.65 -24.49 -7.53
N SER A 669 -17.75 -25.60 -6.80
CA SER A 669 -17.43 -26.94 -7.31
C SER A 669 -18.38 -27.33 -8.44
N THR A 670 -19.69 -27.10 -8.26
CA THR A 670 -20.68 -27.38 -9.30
C THR A 670 -20.35 -26.68 -10.62
N ARG A 671 -20.04 -25.37 -10.61
CA ARG A 671 -19.75 -24.62 -11.84
C ARG A 671 -18.43 -25.04 -12.50
N PHE A 672 -17.41 -25.40 -11.72
CA PHE A 672 -16.13 -25.85 -12.26
C PHE A 672 -16.24 -27.22 -12.97
N TYR A 673 -17.05 -28.12 -12.41
CA TYR A 673 -17.23 -29.48 -12.94
C TYR A 673 -18.40 -29.62 -13.93
N ASP A 674 -19.21 -28.57 -14.12
CA ASP A 674 -20.25 -28.48 -15.16
C ASP A 674 -19.62 -28.29 -16.55
N ARG A 675 -19.05 -29.37 -17.09
CA ARG A 675 -18.31 -29.38 -18.35
C ARG A 675 -19.21 -29.74 -19.53
N ALA A 676 -19.06 -29.01 -20.63
CA ALA A 676 -19.69 -29.32 -21.90
C ALA A 676 -19.03 -30.56 -22.57
N SER A 677 -19.56 -30.98 -23.72
CA SER A 677 -19.06 -32.16 -24.46
C SER A 677 -17.60 -32.03 -24.92
N ASN A 678 -17.08 -30.81 -25.08
CA ASN A 678 -15.67 -30.55 -25.38
C ASN A 678 -14.77 -30.51 -24.12
N GLY A 679 -15.31 -30.79 -22.94
CA GLY A 679 -14.57 -30.82 -21.67
C GLY A 679 -14.35 -29.44 -21.03
N VAL A 680 -14.93 -28.37 -21.59
CA VAL A 680 -14.78 -27.00 -21.08
C VAL A 680 -16.00 -26.60 -20.23
N PRO A 681 -15.80 -26.01 -19.03
CA PRO A 681 -16.89 -25.47 -18.23
C PRO A 681 -17.28 -24.06 -18.69
N SER A 682 -18.13 -23.94 -19.72
CA SER A 682 -18.44 -22.64 -20.36
C SER A 682 -18.90 -21.55 -19.38
N ARG A 683 -19.75 -21.86 -18.39
CA ARG A 683 -20.18 -20.88 -17.38
C ARG A 683 -19.03 -20.39 -16.51
N TRP A 684 -18.12 -21.28 -16.14
CA TRP A 684 -16.92 -20.91 -15.39
C TRP A 684 -16.03 -19.98 -16.22
N VAL A 685 -15.79 -20.34 -17.48
CA VAL A 685 -14.94 -19.55 -18.38
C VAL A 685 -15.56 -18.17 -18.67
N GLN A 686 -16.89 -18.07 -18.74
CA GLN A 686 -17.58 -16.79 -18.81
C GLN A 686 -17.32 -15.91 -17.59
N MET A 687 -17.38 -16.46 -16.38
CA MET A 687 -17.01 -15.72 -15.15
C MET A 687 -15.55 -15.28 -15.16
N VAL A 688 -14.64 -16.15 -15.61
CA VAL A 688 -13.21 -15.82 -15.74
C VAL A 688 -13.01 -14.66 -16.71
N ARG A 689 -13.62 -14.72 -17.89
CA ARG A 689 -13.57 -13.65 -18.90
C ARG A 689 -14.12 -12.34 -18.36
N HIS A 690 -15.27 -12.40 -17.69
CA HIS A 690 -15.88 -11.24 -17.05
C HIS A 690 -14.96 -10.62 -16.01
N THR A 691 -14.39 -11.46 -15.12
CA THR A 691 -13.43 -11.03 -14.08
C THR A 691 -12.26 -10.27 -14.66
N ILE A 692 -11.60 -10.82 -15.69
CA ILE A 692 -10.45 -10.15 -16.33
C ILE A 692 -10.90 -8.85 -16.99
N SER A 693 -12.04 -8.84 -17.68
CA SER A 693 -12.52 -7.67 -18.43
C SER A 693 -13.01 -6.53 -17.52
N SER A 694 -13.69 -6.85 -16.41
CA SER A 694 -14.33 -5.87 -15.53
C SER A 694 -13.43 -5.37 -14.41
N LEU A 695 -12.60 -6.25 -13.83
CA LEU A 695 -11.67 -5.90 -12.76
C LEU A 695 -10.31 -5.46 -13.29
N GLY A 696 -9.86 -6.02 -14.42
CA GLY A 696 -8.59 -5.72 -15.08
C GLY A 696 -8.19 -4.24 -15.02
N PRO A 697 -8.98 -3.31 -15.56
CA PRO A 697 -8.62 -1.89 -15.58
C PRO A 697 -8.68 -1.23 -14.19
N LYS A 698 -9.54 -1.74 -13.30
CA LYS A 698 -9.72 -1.17 -11.94
C LYS A 698 -8.55 -1.54 -11.04
N VAL A 699 -8.04 -2.77 -11.11
CA VAL A 699 -7.05 -3.28 -10.17
C VAL A 699 -5.61 -2.84 -10.47
N LEU A 700 -5.35 -2.09 -11.54
CA LEU A 700 -4.00 -1.69 -11.94
C LEU A 700 -3.37 -0.67 -10.99
N ALA A 701 -2.10 -0.90 -10.62
CA ALA A 701 -1.30 0.09 -9.90
C ALA A 701 -1.05 1.37 -10.72
N THR A 702 -1.01 1.29 -12.06
CA THR A 702 -0.89 2.48 -12.92
C THR A 702 -2.13 3.39 -12.78
N ARG A 703 -3.32 2.82 -12.60
CA ARG A 703 -4.52 3.58 -12.28
C ARG A 703 -4.40 4.24 -10.92
N MET A 704 -4.07 3.46 -9.88
CA MET A 704 -3.87 3.99 -8.52
C MET A 704 -2.86 5.15 -8.50
N VAL A 705 -1.70 5.01 -9.15
CA VAL A 705 -0.67 6.07 -9.19
C VAL A 705 -1.17 7.32 -9.93
N ARG A 706 -1.94 7.16 -11.02
CA ARG A 706 -2.60 8.30 -11.70
C ARG A 706 -3.58 9.02 -10.78
N ASP A 707 -4.37 8.28 -10.00
CA ASP A 707 -5.27 8.84 -8.98
C ASP A 707 -4.45 9.64 -7.96
N TYR A 708 -3.37 9.09 -7.38
CA TYR A 708 -2.49 9.84 -6.47
C TYR A 708 -1.92 11.12 -7.10
N VAL A 709 -1.45 11.05 -8.35
CA VAL A 709 -0.89 12.21 -9.06
C VAL A 709 -1.93 13.32 -9.23
N ASN A 710 -3.13 12.97 -9.69
CA ASN A 710 -4.19 13.92 -10.00
C ASN A 710 -4.84 14.50 -8.74
N ASP A 711 -5.13 13.64 -7.78
CA ASP A 711 -6.01 13.95 -6.66
C ASP A 711 -5.26 14.43 -5.42
N LEU A 712 -3.97 14.11 -5.30
CA LEU A 712 -3.17 14.40 -4.11
C LEU A 712 -1.88 15.14 -4.45
N TYR A 713 -1.02 14.61 -5.32
CA TYR A 713 0.31 15.19 -5.54
C TYR A 713 0.27 16.54 -6.26
N ALA A 714 -0.48 16.68 -7.36
CA ALA A 714 -0.59 17.96 -8.07
C ALA A 714 -1.24 19.06 -7.20
N PRO A 715 -2.35 18.81 -6.47
CA PRO A 715 -2.88 19.77 -5.52
C PRO A 715 -1.92 20.10 -4.37
N ALA A 716 -1.20 19.12 -3.81
CA ALA A 716 -0.22 19.36 -2.74
C ALA A 716 0.97 20.20 -3.22
N ALA A 717 1.47 19.94 -4.43
CA ALA A 717 2.51 20.72 -5.06
C ALA A 717 2.06 22.18 -5.26
N ALA A 718 0.83 22.39 -5.75
CA ALA A 718 0.27 23.72 -5.94
C ALA A 718 0.14 24.48 -4.60
N SER A 719 -0.43 23.86 -3.56
CA SER A 719 -0.51 24.47 -2.23
C SER A 719 0.88 24.76 -1.66
N GLY A 720 1.83 23.83 -1.80
CA GLY A 720 3.21 23.98 -1.37
C GLY A 720 3.92 25.14 -2.07
N ALA A 721 3.75 25.28 -3.38
CA ALA A 721 4.33 26.38 -4.16
C ALA A 721 3.79 27.75 -3.71
N VAL A 722 2.48 27.85 -3.45
CA VAL A 722 1.86 29.09 -2.92
C VAL A 722 2.46 29.47 -1.56
N LEU A 723 2.63 28.51 -0.65
CA LEU A 723 3.18 28.77 0.68
C LEU A 723 4.71 28.95 0.69
N ALA A 724 5.42 28.49 -0.33
CA ALA A 724 6.86 28.68 -0.50
C ALA A 724 7.22 30.03 -1.17
N ALA A 725 6.31 30.61 -1.95
CA ALA A 725 6.57 31.83 -2.70
C ALA A 725 6.88 33.06 -1.82
N ASN A 726 7.62 34.01 -2.40
CA ASN A 726 7.88 35.34 -1.83
C ASN A 726 8.43 35.31 -0.37
N GLY A 727 9.37 34.40 -0.07
CA GLY A 727 9.93 34.27 1.28
C GLY A 727 8.89 33.80 2.30
N HIS A 728 8.05 32.86 1.87
CA HIS A 728 6.98 32.24 2.66
C HIS A 728 5.87 33.21 3.14
N ALA A 729 5.61 34.29 2.41
CA ALA A 729 4.66 35.33 2.85
C ALA A 729 3.26 34.75 3.20
N LYS A 730 2.73 33.87 2.34
CA LYS A 730 1.43 33.22 2.56
C LYS A 730 1.42 32.24 3.72
N ALA A 731 2.53 31.55 4.00
CA ALA A 731 2.64 30.70 5.19
C ALA A 731 2.60 31.52 6.49
N LYS A 732 3.23 32.70 6.48
CA LYS A 732 3.20 33.66 7.60
C LYS A 732 1.80 34.22 7.83
N GLU A 733 1.14 34.66 6.77
CA GLU A 733 -0.25 35.11 6.80
C GLU A 733 -1.18 34.02 7.36
N LEU A 734 -1.07 32.79 6.84
CA LEU A 734 -1.89 31.66 7.28
C LEU A 734 -1.62 31.30 8.74
N SER A 735 -0.37 31.36 9.19
CA SER A 735 -0.01 31.11 10.59
C SER A 735 -0.65 32.11 11.54
N VAL A 736 -0.58 33.41 11.21
CA VAL A 736 -1.21 34.47 12.01
C VAL A 736 -2.73 34.31 12.02
N TRP A 737 -3.33 34.06 10.85
CA TRP A 737 -4.77 33.81 10.72
C TRP A 737 -5.20 32.61 11.55
N ARG A 738 -4.48 31.49 11.48
CA ARG A 738 -4.79 30.26 12.22
C ARG A 738 -4.74 30.49 13.73
N SER A 739 -3.73 31.21 14.23
CA SER A 739 -3.66 31.57 15.66
C SER A 739 -4.85 32.42 16.08
N LYS A 740 -5.16 33.47 15.30
CA LYS A 740 -6.32 34.35 15.56
C LYS A 740 -7.62 33.56 15.64
N VAL A 741 -7.85 32.63 14.70
CA VAL A 741 -9.04 31.78 14.67
C VAL A 741 -9.09 30.86 15.87
N LEU A 742 -8.02 30.12 16.17
CA LEU A 742 -7.97 29.18 17.30
C LEU A 742 -8.20 29.88 18.65
N ASP A 743 -7.62 31.06 18.85
CA ASP A 743 -7.77 31.83 20.09
C ASP A 743 -9.19 32.38 20.27
N ALA A 744 -9.83 32.81 19.18
CA ALA A 744 -11.17 33.38 19.20
C ALA A 744 -12.30 32.33 19.19
N TRP A 745 -12.04 31.12 18.66
CA TRP A 745 -13.07 30.11 18.41
C TRP A 745 -13.93 29.74 19.63
N PRO A 746 -13.38 29.59 20.85
CA PRO A 746 -14.19 29.26 22.03
C PRO A 746 -15.31 30.26 22.36
N GLY A 747 -15.24 31.49 21.85
CA GLY A 747 -16.30 32.50 22.00
C GLY A 747 -17.23 32.64 20.79
N VAL A 748 -17.00 31.90 19.70
CA VAL A 748 -17.89 31.87 18.54
C VAL A 748 -19.16 31.09 18.91
N SER A 749 -20.34 31.66 18.64
CA SER A 749 -21.62 31.02 18.98
C SER A 749 -22.71 31.44 18.02
N VAL A 750 -23.56 30.50 17.61
CA VAL A 750 -24.86 30.82 17.00
C VAL A 750 -25.81 31.23 18.14
N ALA A 751 -26.21 32.50 18.18
CA ALA A 751 -27.02 33.05 19.26
C ALA A 751 -28.52 32.85 19.03
N HIS A 752 -28.96 32.97 17.78
CA HIS A 752 -30.35 32.79 17.41
C HIS A 752 -30.48 32.32 15.95
N VAL A 753 -31.50 31.50 15.67
CA VAL A 753 -31.89 31.12 14.31
C VAL A 753 -33.40 31.31 14.18
N GLU A 754 -33.80 32.12 13.21
CA GLU A 754 -35.18 32.35 12.81
C GLU A 754 -35.42 31.74 11.43
N SER A 755 -36.60 31.15 11.25
CA SER A 755 -37.03 30.68 9.94
C SER A 755 -38.34 31.32 9.52
N VAL A 756 -38.41 31.76 8.27
CA VAL A 756 -39.60 32.33 7.67
C VAL A 756 -39.97 31.53 6.43
N VAL A 757 -41.20 31.02 6.39
CA VAL A 757 -41.82 30.40 5.20
C VAL A 757 -43.02 31.25 4.80
N GLU A 758 -43.12 31.61 3.52
CA GLU A 758 -44.33 32.25 2.99
C GLU A 758 -45.44 31.20 2.80
N GLY A 759 -46.42 31.19 3.71
CA GLY A 759 -47.54 30.25 3.68
C GLY A 759 -47.19 28.86 4.24
N ASP A 760 -47.95 27.83 3.84
CA ASP A 760 -47.66 26.46 4.22
C ASP A 760 -46.43 25.94 3.43
N PRO A 761 -45.48 25.22 4.07
CA PRO A 761 -44.33 24.64 3.38
C PRO A 761 -44.78 23.69 2.27
N GLN A 762 -44.49 24.03 1.02
CA GLN A 762 -44.84 23.24 -0.16
C GLN A 762 -43.60 22.92 -0.98
N LEU A 763 -43.65 21.79 -1.69
CA LEU A 763 -42.61 21.38 -2.64
C LEU A 763 -42.39 22.49 -3.68
N GLY A 764 -41.13 22.92 -3.83
CA GLY A 764 -40.75 24.04 -4.69
C GLY A 764 -40.79 25.42 -4.01
N GLY A 765 -41.22 25.50 -2.75
CA GLY A 765 -41.12 26.70 -1.92
C GLY A 765 -39.69 26.97 -1.42
N VAL A 766 -39.50 28.11 -0.75
CA VAL A 766 -38.22 28.52 -0.16
C VAL A 766 -38.42 28.81 1.33
N LEU A 767 -37.57 28.22 2.16
CA LEU A 767 -37.43 28.49 3.58
C LEU A 767 -36.32 29.52 3.76
N ARG A 768 -36.65 30.74 4.18
CA ARG A 768 -35.65 31.77 4.45
C ARG A 768 -35.18 31.65 5.90
N LEU A 769 -33.89 31.37 6.07
CA LEU A 769 -33.24 31.30 7.38
C LEU A 769 -32.49 32.59 7.67
N ARG A 770 -32.64 33.07 8.90
CA ARG A 770 -31.87 34.17 9.46
C ARG A 770 -31.14 33.68 10.70
N SER A 771 -29.83 33.86 10.74
CA SER A 771 -29.02 33.47 11.89
C SER A 771 -28.29 34.68 12.46
N GLU A 772 -28.27 34.78 13.78
CA GLU A 772 -27.51 35.77 14.53
C GLU A 772 -26.29 35.09 15.15
N VAL A 773 -25.10 35.45 14.71
CA VAL A 773 -23.84 34.77 15.06
C VAL A 773 -22.89 35.74 15.76
N ARG A 774 -22.34 35.33 16.90
CA ARG A 774 -21.24 36.02 17.58
C ARG A 774 -19.92 35.50 17.04
N LEU A 775 -19.11 36.38 16.47
CA LEU A 775 -17.82 36.02 15.86
C LEU A 775 -16.61 36.20 16.80
N ASN A 776 -16.80 36.74 18.00
CA ASN A 776 -15.76 36.92 19.02
C ASN A 776 -14.45 37.57 18.50
N GLY A 777 -14.56 38.63 17.72
CA GLY A 777 -13.41 39.35 17.15
C GLY A 777 -12.90 38.80 15.81
N LEU A 778 -13.48 37.71 15.30
CA LEU A 778 -13.30 37.29 13.92
C LEU A 778 -14.10 38.19 12.96
N SER A 779 -13.57 38.34 11.75
CA SER A 779 -14.23 39.04 10.65
C SER A 779 -15.10 38.09 9.85
N ILE A 780 -15.99 38.64 9.02
CA ILE A 780 -16.83 37.85 8.11
C ILE A 780 -16.04 37.06 7.06
N GLU A 781 -14.80 37.46 6.78
CA GLU A 781 -13.92 36.77 5.84
C GLU A 781 -13.25 35.56 6.48
N ASP A 782 -13.17 35.51 7.81
CA ASP A 782 -12.54 34.42 8.57
C ASP A 782 -13.46 33.20 8.75
N VAL A 783 -14.75 33.33 8.41
CA VAL A 783 -15.77 32.30 8.65
C VAL A 783 -16.66 32.06 7.43
N ASP A 784 -17.19 30.84 7.32
CA ASP A 784 -18.34 30.52 6.49
C ASP A 784 -19.50 30.13 7.40
N VAL A 785 -20.59 30.88 7.36
CA VAL A 785 -21.83 30.54 8.05
C VAL A 785 -22.70 29.81 7.05
N GLN A 786 -23.09 28.58 7.39
CA GLN A 786 -23.77 27.67 6.49
C GLN A 786 -25.11 27.26 7.06
N ALA A 787 -26.14 27.24 6.23
CA ALA A 787 -27.37 26.52 6.53
C ALA A 787 -27.22 25.08 6.04
N VAL A 788 -27.49 24.14 6.94
CA VAL A 788 -27.36 22.70 6.74
C VAL A 788 -28.76 22.12 6.84
N TYR A 789 -29.28 21.49 5.79
CA TYR A 789 -30.68 21.04 5.75
C TYR A 789 -30.82 19.69 5.08
N GLY A 790 -31.85 18.95 5.44
CA GLY A 790 -32.04 17.58 4.97
C GLY A 790 -33.33 16.94 5.44
N THR A 791 -33.45 15.65 5.21
CA THR A 791 -34.52 14.83 5.79
C THR A 791 -34.22 14.55 7.25
N VAL A 792 -35.26 14.28 8.04
CA VAL A 792 -35.13 14.01 9.47
C VAL A 792 -35.52 12.56 9.74
N ASP A 793 -34.66 11.83 10.45
CA ASP A 793 -34.92 10.45 10.87
C ASP A 793 -35.81 10.38 12.14
N ALA A 794 -36.01 9.17 12.68
CA ALA A 794 -36.85 8.97 13.87
C ALA A 794 -36.22 9.52 15.17
N GLU A 795 -34.93 9.84 15.15
CA GLU A 795 -34.16 10.38 16.28
C GLU A 795 -33.90 11.89 16.13
N ASP A 796 -34.64 12.57 15.24
CA ASP A 796 -34.49 14.00 14.92
C ASP A 796 -33.11 14.38 14.34
N ARG A 797 -32.38 13.42 13.73
CA ARG A 797 -31.09 13.68 13.07
C ARG A 797 -31.29 14.04 11.60
N LEU A 798 -30.49 14.98 11.12
CA LEU A 798 -30.42 15.33 9.70
C LEU A 798 -29.74 14.20 8.91
N VAL A 799 -30.39 13.77 7.84
CA VAL A 799 -29.88 12.78 6.88
C VAL A 799 -30.03 13.34 5.46
N ASP A 800 -29.25 12.79 4.52
CA ASP A 800 -29.18 13.24 3.11
C ASP A 800 -29.00 14.76 2.96
N VAL A 801 -28.03 15.26 3.72
CA VAL A 801 -27.81 16.68 4.01
C VAL A 801 -27.29 17.44 2.79
N GLU A 802 -27.83 18.64 2.59
CA GLU A 802 -27.32 19.67 1.68
C GLU A 802 -26.90 20.91 2.47
N VAL A 803 -25.98 21.69 1.90
CA VAL A 803 -25.35 22.83 2.56
C VAL A 803 -25.38 24.04 1.62
N ILE A 804 -25.74 25.20 2.17
CA ILE A 804 -25.61 26.50 1.47
C ILE A 804 -24.87 27.50 2.37
N SER A 805 -23.91 28.23 1.80
CA SER A 805 -23.31 29.38 2.48
C SER A 805 -24.32 30.52 2.57
N MET A 806 -24.49 31.06 3.76
CA MET A 806 -25.40 32.18 4.05
C MET A 806 -24.72 33.51 3.71
N THR A 807 -25.53 34.47 3.26
CA THR A 807 -25.10 35.82 2.92
C THR A 807 -25.06 36.72 4.15
N VAL A 808 -24.09 37.63 4.22
CA VAL A 808 -23.96 38.57 5.33
C VAL A 808 -25.04 39.64 5.26
N GLY A 809 -25.75 39.84 6.36
CA GLY A 809 -26.74 40.90 6.58
C GLY A 809 -26.24 42.00 7.52
N ASP A 810 -27.17 42.64 8.23
CA ASP A 810 -26.88 43.76 9.12
C ASP A 810 -26.17 43.35 10.43
N HIS A 811 -25.47 44.30 11.06
CA HIS A 811 -24.82 44.15 12.35
C HIS A 811 -25.65 44.82 13.46
N VAL A 812 -25.93 44.11 14.56
CA VAL A 812 -26.63 44.66 15.73
C VAL A 812 -25.94 44.19 17.01
N ASP A 813 -25.54 45.13 17.87
CA ASP A 813 -25.04 44.87 19.24
C ASP A 813 -23.96 43.77 19.38
N GLY A 814 -22.98 43.73 18.47
CA GLY A 814 -21.89 42.75 18.53
C GLY A 814 -22.23 41.38 17.94
N VAL A 815 -23.41 41.24 17.32
CA VAL A 815 -23.88 40.02 16.65
C VAL A 815 -24.06 40.31 15.16
N MET A 816 -23.55 39.42 14.32
CA MET A 816 -23.65 39.51 12.86
C MET A 816 -24.85 38.70 12.39
N ARG A 817 -25.69 39.29 11.54
CA ARG A 817 -26.81 38.57 10.91
C ARG A 817 -26.37 37.92 9.61
N PHE A 818 -26.82 36.69 9.37
CA PHE A 818 -26.63 35.94 8.14
C PHE A 818 -27.98 35.47 7.61
N GLU A 819 -28.18 35.50 6.29
CA GLU A 819 -29.42 35.09 5.63
C GLU A 819 -29.16 34.05 4.53
N GLY A 820 -29.98 32.99 4.49
CA GLY A 820 -29.87 31.92 3.49
C GLY A 820 -31.25 31.44 3.03
N ASP A 821 -31.38 31.18 1.73
CA ASP A 821 -32.61 30.69 1.10
C ASP A 821 -32.50 29.19 0.84
N VAL A 822 -33.17 28.39 1.67
CA VAL A 822 -33.16 26.92 1.60
C VAL A 822 -34.30 26.43 0.71
N PRO A 823 -34.03 25.74 -0.41
CA PRO A 823 -35.06 25.27 -1.30
C PRO A 823 -35.76 24.01 -0.76
N LEU A 824 -37.10 24.01 -0.72
CA LEU A 824 -37.90 22.87 -0.27
C LEU A 824 -38.14 21.89 -1.43
N GLN A 825 -37.14 21.06 -1.75
CA GLN A 825 -37.16 20.18 -2.93
C GLN A 825 -37.64 18.75 -2.65
N ARG A 826 -37.98 18.42 -1.40
CA ARG A 826 -38.34 17.06 -1.00
C ARG A 826 -39.63 17.06 -0.17
N THR A 827 -40.41 15.98 -0.29
CA THR A 827 -41.60 15.73 0.54
C THR A 827 -41.24 14.83 1.73
N GLY A 828 -41.75 15.14 2.92
CA GLY A 828 -41.49 14.36 4.14
C GLY A 828 -41.06 15.24 5.31
N SER A 829 -40.58 14.62 6.39
CA SER A 829 -39.98 15.34 7.51
C SER A 829 -38.70 16.05 7.04
N PHE A 830 -38.67 17.36 7.20
CA PHE A 830 -37.59 18.24 6.76
C PHE A 830 -37.03 19.00 7.96
N GLY A 831 -35.72 19.10 8.04
CA GLY A 831 -35.02 19.77 9.12
C GLY A 831 -33.88 20.63 8.60
N TYR A 832 -33.43 21.55 9.46
CA TYR A 832 -32.30 22.42 9.19
C TYR A 832 -31.57 22.77 10.48
N THR A 833 -30.30 23.14 10.35
CA THR A 833 -29.49 23.79 11.39
C THR A 833 -28.60 24.83 10.73
N VAL A 834 -27.94 25.66 11.54
CA VAL A 834 -26.93 26.61 11.07
C VAL A 834 -25.61 26.24 11.73
N ARG A 835 -24.54 26.22 10.93
CA ARG A 835 -23.19 26.01 11.44
C ARG A 835 -22.24 27.13 11.01
N VAL A 836 -21.17 27.30 11.76
CA VAL A 836 -20.08 28.24 11.49
C VAL A 836 -18.78 27.44 11.36
N LEU A 837 -18.06 27.67 10.26
CA LEU A 837 -16.78 27.04 9.94
C LEU A 837 -15.70 28.09 9.70
N PRO A 838 -14.41 27.81 9.97
CA PRO A 838 -13.33 28.70 9.56
C PRO A 838 -13.21 28.74 8.04
N LYS A 839 -12.91 29.91 7.49
CA LYS A 839 -12.76 30.12 6.04
C LYS A 839 -11.43 30.77 5.70
N ASN A 840 -10.65 30.10 4.85
CA ASN A 840 -9.45 30.65 4.25
C ASN A 840 -9.14 29.91 2.94
N GLU A 841 -8.72 30.65 1.91
CA GLU A 841 -8.41 30.09 0.58
C GLU A 841 -7.25 29.07 0.57
N LEU A 842 -6.42 29.07 1.62
CA LEU A 842 -5.24 28.21 1.75
C LEU A 842 -5.53 26.88 2.47
N LEU A 843 -6.77 26.69 2.98
CA LEU A 843 -7.20 25.40 3.51
C LEU A 843 -7.50 24.43 2.36
N ALA A 844 -7.20 23.15 2.55
CA ALA A 844 -7.57 22.11 1.59
C ALA A 844 -9.04 21.71 1.69
N THR A 845 -9.61 21.78 2.90
CA THR A 845 -11.02 21.50 3.17
C THR A 845 -11.54 22.41 4.29
N GLU A 846 -12.85 22.62 4.37
CA GLU A 846 -13.47 23.39 5.46
C GLU A 846 -13.28 22.73 6.83
N ALA A 847 -13.17 21.39 6.85
CA ALA A 847 -12.92 20.61 8.05
C ALA A 847 -11.44 20.64 8.49
N GLU A 848 -10.49 21.22 7.75
CA GLU A 848 -9.05 21.08 8.02
C GLU A 848 -8.66 21.45 9.46
N LEU A 849 -9.32 22.45 10.06
CA LEU A 849 -9.02 22.89 11.43
C LEU A 849 -9.75 22.08 12.53
N GLY A 850 -10.72 21.22 12.19
CA GLY A 850 -11.52 20.51 13.19
C GLY A 850 -12.36 21.44 14.08
N LEU A 851 -12.76 22.59 13.54
CA LEU A 851 -13.51 23.62 14.23
C LEU A 851 -14.89 23.80 13.58
N VAL A 852 -15.95 23.61 14.36
CA VAL A 852 -17.33 23.87 13.95
C VAL A 852 -18.14 24.33 15.16
N VAL A 853 -19.09 25.23 14.92
CA VAL A 853 -20.11 25.63 15.91
C VAL A 853 -21.46 25.47 15.26
N THR A 854 -22.34 24.66 15.84
CA THR A 854 -23.72 24.47 15.40
C THR A 854 -24.70 25.22 16.32
N ALA A 855 -25.90 25.50 15.81
CA ALA A 855 -27.00 26.13 16.53
C ALA A 855 -27.56 25.30 17.70
#